data_AF-A0A7C4NFT7-F1
#
_entry.id   AF-A0A7C4NFT7-F1
#
_cell.length_a   1.000
_cell.length_b   1.000
_cell.length_c   1.000
_cell.angle_alpha   90.00
_cell.angle_beta   90.00
_cell.angle_gamma   90.00
#
_symmetry.space_group_name_H-M   'P 1'
#
loop_
_entity.id
_entity.type
_entity.pdbx_description
1 polymer ?
#
loop_
_entity_poly.entity_id
_entity_poly.type
_entity_poly.pdbx_seq_one_letter_code
_entity_poly.pdbx_strand_id
1 'polypeptide(L)'
;MKTIIRRLKSEKRGLSNVLVVMLSLILITVIVANVVLWSYQMSQLDIERMHESVRITNASRSTRSKWFTAQHEFSIIKGTNINGSYIDTKAINGFYETFREEAQIIPRYFYPSAYNLLGGTSLISGSLSDLQSNNDVYMTFGSYAEVEENFVDQQSNVDGSIDIGMHSNFDGLKARDNTFDTLTEAATSWIPTYTTITFDSANSVELPSAATSMSWTHTTGTGDNRILLVSIGVFSRAGTPATVTSITYGGTALTLLATDVYTTNPQVRSYLYYLLNPPSGTRTISVQFSASTLAIGGSVTYFGVNQTSPFQASGTSKGAGTTPSISLTATGSYNKVFYASLMSYRISAPSQYTITEGSGQTNRWQGIAYTYKGRGSEKTVTSGSVSMSWTLSRTASFVCLGAILVPALVSVPSDYRLDLEVQWTNVDYTKSNKQLCIYTGALDSEILRVDVWTGSSWAPLINALSVGWNNVSVSDYLTSNTFTVRFKDEIPDETRSSWQIDCALILLREDQIQIEFTGNLDAQNCTELIWTIDCSSTIGSVNVTFQLFDYEAGDFSVSGDGCITATVGMEDITLSQTIRANITRFIDVNGDWKMRITGKAASLFNLKIDLIELKAASPSNYRLELQNLFKLDLSAYPLDYIYGLEIMVRYTVSEAAERWFIKAYDWSAESFSDEGFNVTMGNQPIANKWNNYTISINLNWTRYVRGDGAVQIVLYDEGVGESQTFLYVDFVGVRIILNGIRLDMKNSGATTAHIVSIWIINATHHMRYDADFFINPGESATYIRIDIAPPAGDFIIKVVTERGNVNTF
;
A
#
# COMPACT_ATOMS: atom_id res chain seq x y z
N MET A 1 -6.65 150.48 117.07
CA MET A 1 -5.64 149.64 116.37
C MET A 1 -5.84 148.14 116.69
N LYS A 2 -7.00 147.56 116.31
CA LYS A 2 -7.27 146.12 116.45
C LYS A 2 -8.24 145.56 115.38
N THR A 3 -8.54 146.34 114.33
CA THR A 3 -9.60 146.05 113.35
C THR A 3 -9.07 145.69 111.95
N ILE A 4 -7.74 145.61 111.75
CA ILE A 4 -7.15 145.42 110.40
C ILE A 4 -6.58 144.00 110.16
N ILE A 5 -6.45 143.14 111.19
CA ILE A 5 -5.67 141.88 111.05
C ILE A 5 -6.47 140.59 110.73
N ARG A 6 -7.80 140.54 110.80
CA ARG A 6 -8.55 139.26 110.50
C ARG A 6 -9.33 139.19 109.20
N ARG A 7 -9.50 140.29 108.45
CA ARG A 7 -10.16 140.28 107.12
C ARG A 7 -9.29 139.68 106.00
N LEU A 8 -8.00 139.42 106.24
CA LEU A 8 -7.04 138.88 105.26
C LEU A 8 -7.05 137.35 105.08
N LYS A 9 -7.88 136.58 105.83
CA LYS A 9 -7.97 135.11 105.66
C LYS A 9 -9.11 134.62 104.74
N SER A 10 -10.04 135.49 104.33
CA SER A 10 -11.21 135.11 103.51
C SER A 10 -10.94 135.13 102.00
N GLU A 11 -10.08 136.03 101.51
CA GLU A 11 -9.93 136.25 100.06
C GLU A 11 -8.96 135.26 99.36
N LYS A 12 -8.17 134.46 100.11
CA LYS A 12 -7.28 133.45 99.52
C LYS A 12 -7.98 132.14 99.10
N ARG A 13 -9.19 131.85 99.58
CA ARG A 13 -9.90 130.60 99.24
C ARG A 13 -10.62 130.66 97.87
N GLY A 14 -11.05 131.83 97.43
CA GLY A 14 -11.75 132.00 96.14
C GLY A 14 -10.84 131.77 94.91
N LEU A 15 -9.61 132.28 94.96
CA LEU A 15 -8.61 132.08 93.90
C LEU A 15 -8.14 130.62 93.78
N SER A 16 -8.08 129.88 94.89
CA SER A 16 -7.62 128.49 94.91
C SER A 16 -8.61 127.54 94.22
N ASN A 17 -9.91 127.73 94.39
CA ASN A 17 -10.91 126.85 93.77
C ASN A 17 -10.99 127.06 92.24
N VAL A 18 -10.84 128.30 91.77
CA VAL A 18 -10.84 128.60 90.33
C VAL A 18 -9.63 128.00 89.62
N LEU A 19 -8.44 128.10 90.24
CA LEU A 19 -7.22 127.47 89.70
C LEU A 19 -7.34 125.94 89.64
N VAL A 20 -7.90 125.31 90.67
CA VAL A 20 -8.09 123.85 90.70
C VAL A 20 -9.05 123.39 89.61
N VAL A 21 -10.17 124.07 89.39
CA VAL A 21 -11.11 123.73 88.30
C VAL A 21 -10.46 123.94 86.93
N MET A 22 -9.75 125.04 86.72
CA MET A 22 -9.07 125.33 85.44
C MET A 22 -7.99 124.30 85.10
N LEU A 23 -7.14 123.94 86.08
CA LEU A 23 -6.12 122.90 85.90
C LEU A 23 -6.74 121.51 85.70
N SER A 24 -7.85 121.21 86.39
CA SER A 24 -8.56 119.93 86.23
C SER A 24 -9.19 119.81 84.84
N LEU A 25 -9.76 120.89 84.30
CA LEU A 25 -10.37 120.89 82.97
C LEU A 25 -9.34 120.65 81.86
N ILE A 26 -8.15 121.29 81.98
CA ILE A 26 -7.02 121.10 81.06
C ILE A 26 -6.51 119.67 81.13
N LEU A 27 -6.35 119.11 82.34
CA LEU A 27 -5.90 117.73 82.50
C LEU A 27 -6.88 116.72 81.88
N ILE A 28 -8.20 116.92 82.09
CA ILE A 28 -9.24 116.06 81.51
C ILE A 28 -9.23 116.14 79.97
N THR A 29 -9.09 117.34 79.39
CA THR A 29 -9.05 117.48 77.92
C THR A 29 -7.84 116.80 77.31
N VAL A 30 -6.66 116.87 77.95
CA VAL A 30 -5.46 116.16 77.48
C VAL A 30 -5.64 114.64 77.56
N ILE A 31 -6.20 114.12 78.66
CA ILE A 31 -6.44 112.67 78.82
C ILE A 31 -7.42 112.16 77.77
N VAL A 32 -8.55 112.87 77.56
CA VAL A 32 -9.55 112.46 76.56
C VAL A 32 -8.96 112.50 75.14
N ALA A 33 -8.19 113.53 74.80
CA ALA A 33 -7.52 113.60 73.49
C ALA A 33 -6.56 112.42 73.26
N ASN A 34 -5.78 112.02 74.28
CA ASN A 34 -4.89 110.86 74.17
C ASN A 34 -5.65 109.54 74.05
N VAL A 35 -6.77 109.36 74.76
CA VAL A 35 -7.60 108.15 74.65
C VAL A 35 -8.24 108.05 73.26
N VAL A 36 -8.73 109.17 72.71
CA VAL A 36 -9.29 109.22 71.35
C VAL A 36 -8.22 108.95 70.30
N LEU A 37 -7.02 109.53 70.44
CA LEU A 37 -5.91 109.29 69.51
C LEU A 37 -5.43 107.84 69.56
N TRP A 38 -5.32 107.24 70.75
CA TRP A 38 -4.95 105.84 70.90
C TRP A 38 -6.01 104.89 70.34
N SER A 39 -7.30 105.18 70.58
CA SER A 39 -8.41 104.44 69.97
C SER A 39 -8.38 104.50 68.44
N TYR A 40 -8.10 105.68 67.87
CA TYR A 40 -7.94 105.83 66.43
C TYR A 40 -6.73 105.04 65.89
N GLN A 41 -5.58 105.11 66.56
CA GLN A 41 -4.38 104.37 66.16
C GLN A 41 -4.55 102.84 66.27
N MET A 42 -5.21 102.36 67.32
CA MET A 42 -5.52 100.92 67.48
C MET A 42 -6.55 100.46 66.44
N SER A 43 -7.55 101.27 66.13
CA SER A 43 -8.49 100.97 65.05
C SER A 43 -7.79 100.92 63.69
N GLN A 44 -6.82 101.79 63.42
CA GLN A 44 -6.01 101.73 62.18
C GLN A 44 -5.13 100.48 62.15
N LEU A 45 -4.47 100.13 63.27
CA LEU A 45 -3.66 98.92 63.37
C LEU A 45 -4.50 97.65 63.21
N ASP A 46 -5.70 97.61 63.78
CA ASP A 46 -6.64 96.50 63.61
C ASP A 46 -7.11 96.41 62.16
N ILE A 47 -7.38 97.53 61.47
CA ILE A 47 -7.70 97.55 60.04
C ILE A 47 -6.53 97.01 59.21
N GLU A 48 -5.29 97.41 59.49
CA GLU A 48 -4.09 96.92 58.81
C GLU A 48 -3.82 95.43 59.06
N ARG A 49 -4.10 94.92 60.28
CA ARG A 49 -3.97 93.48 60.61
C ARG A 49 -5.14 92.64 60.09
N MET A 50 -6.28 93.24 59.76
CA MET A 50 -7.43 92.56 59.16
C MET A 50 -7.35 92.43 57.64
N HIS A 51 -6.54 93.25 56.97
CA HIS A 51 -6.34 93.23 55.51
C HIS A 51 -5.53 92.00 55.05
N GLU A 52 -6.07 91.21 54.11
CA GLU A 52 -5.31 90.18 53.40
C GLU A 52 -4.59 90.80 52.20
N SER A 53 -3.29 90.54 52.07
CA SER A 53 -2.43 91.14 51.04
C SER A 53 -1.90 90.07 50.08
N VAL A 54 -2.77 89.59 49.19
CA VAL A 54 -2.40 88.64 48.13
C VAL A 54 -2.08 89.40 46.85
N ARG A 55 -0.98 89.06 46.20
CA ARG A 55 -0.61 89.58 44.87
C ARG A 55 -0.40 88.46 43.88
N ILE A 56 -0.89 88.63 42.66
CA ILE A 56 -0.51 87.80 41.53
C ILE A 56 0.90 88.24 41.09
N THR A 57 1.85 87.33 41.10
CA THR A 57 3.24 87.56 40.67
C THR A 57 3.47 87.19 39.20
N ASN A 58 2.71 86.23 38.68
CA ASN A 58 2.76 85.82 37.29
C ASN A 58 1.44 85.15 36.90
N ALA A 59 1.00 85.37 35.66
CA ALA A 59 -0.12 84.66 35.07
C ALA A 59 0.27 84.17 33.67
N SER A 60 0.12 82.87 33.43
CA SER A 60 0.49 82.25 32.16
C SER A 60 -0.54 81.20 31.73
N ARG A 61 -0.64 80.95 30.42
CA ARG A 61 -1.48 79.88 29.89
C ARG A 61 -0.84 78.53 30.20
N SER A 62 -1.61 77.61 30.80
CA SER A 62 -1.19 76.23 31.04
C SER A 62 -1.72 75.36 29.90
N THR A 63 -0.84 74.90 29.02
CA THR A 63 -1.22 74.20 27.78
C THR A 63 -1.07 72.69 27.84
N ARG A 64 -0.37 72.14 28.84
CA ARG A 64 -0.11 70.71 28.96
C ARG A 64 0.02 70.26 30.42
N SER A 65 -0.40 69.04 30.73
CA SER A 65 -0.16 68.42 32.03
C SER A 65 1.29 67.93 32.17
N LYS A 66 1.63 67.45 33.37
CA LYS A 66 2.80 66.56 33.55
C LYS A 66 2.61 65.26 32.76
N TRP A 67 3.71 64.57 32.47
CA TRP A 67 3.67 63.25 31.84
C TRP A 67 3.15 62.19 32.80
N PHE A 68 2.20 61.40 32.34
CA PHE A 68 1.80 60.12 32.91
C PHE A 68 2.67 59.04 32.26
N THR A 69 3.58 58.45 33.02
CA THR A 69 4.57 57.48 32.55
C THR A 69 4.08 56.06 32.76
N ALA A 70 4.79 55.06 32.20
CA ALA A 70 4.44 53.66 32.36
C ALA A 70 4.32 53.29 33.86
N GLN A 71 3.29 52.51 34.20
CA GLN A 71 3.03 52.03 35.56
C GLN A 71 3.25 50.53 35.72
N HIS A 72 3.37 49.81 34.59
CA HIS A 72 3.54 48.36 34.52
C HIS A 72 4.48 48.00 33.36
N GLU A 73 4.97 46.76 33.36
CA GLU A 73 5.78 46.20 32.27
C GLU A 73 5.03 46.25 30.94
N PHE A 74 5.78 46.39 29.85
CA PHE A 74 5.21 46.29 28.52
C PHE A 74 4.64 44.88 28.30
N SER A 75 3.41 44.82 27.78
CA SER A 75 2.84 43.59 27.26
C SER A 75 3.43 43.35 25.87
N ILE A 76 4.25 42.31 25.75
CA ILE A 76 4.95 41.97 24.51
C ILE A 76 4.03 41.08 23.66
N ILE A 77 3.56 41.61 22.54
CA ILE A 77 2.71 40.88 21.59
C ILE A 77 3.56 40.09 20.59
N LYS A 78 4.68 40.68 20.17
CA LYS A 78 5.72 40.08 19.32
C LYS A 78 7.09 40.56 19.78
N GLY A 79 8.11 39.71 19.74
CA GLY A 79 9.46 40.03 20.16
C GLY A 79 9.78 39.57 21.59
N THR A 80 10.91 40.01 22.12
CA THR A 80 11.38 39.62 23.45
C THR A 80 11.95 40.82 24.21
N ASN A 81 11.65 40.96 25.51
CA ASN A 81 12.40 41.85 26.40
C ASN A 81 13.71 41.15 26.77
N ILE A 82 14.82 41.86 26.56
CA ILE A 82 16.17 41.36 26.82
C ILE A 82 16.68 41.82 28.18
N ASN A 83 16.41 43.06 28.56
CA ASN A 83 16.92 43.67 29.78
C ASN A 83 16.16 44.96 30.14
N GLY A 84 16.14 45.30 31.43
CA GLY A 84 15.47 46.50 31.96
C GLY A 84 14.00 46.25 32.32
N SER A 85 13.36 47.26 32.89
CA SER A 85 11.95 47.23 33.30
C SER A 85 11.25 48.56 33.02
N TYR A 86 9.92 48.59 33.15
CA TYR A 86 9.14 49.83 32.99
C TYR A 86 9.63 51.01 33.85
N ILE A 87 10.35 50.77 34.96
CA ILE A 87 10.95 51.81 35.80
C ILE A 87 11.96 52.65 35.00
N ASP A 88 12.72 52.01 34.11
CA ASP A 88 13.75 52.63 33.28
C ASP A 88 13.14 53.53 32.19
N THR A 89 11.83 53.44 31.94
CA THR A 89 11.12 54.25 30.94
C THR A 89 10.37 55.46 31.53
N LYS A 90 10.52 55.74 32.83
CA LYS A 90 9.78 56.81 33.53
C LYS A 90 10.41 58.19 33.42
N ALA A 91 11.68 58.30 33.07
CA ALA A 91 12.36 59.59 33.01
C ALA A 91 13.48 59.54 31.98
N ILE A 92 13.68 60.65 31.27
CA ILE A 92 14.81 60.81 30.36
C ILE A 92 16.08 60.97 31.20
N ASN A 93 16.77 59.87 31.46
CA ASN A 93 17.92 59.82 32.37
C ASN A 93 19.03 58.88 31.89
N GLY A 94 18.84 58.19 30.76
CA GLY A 94 19.82 57.28 30.17
C GLY A 94 19.75 55.85 30.69
N PHE A 95 18.83 55.53 31.60
CA PHE A 95 18.40 54.16 31.85
C PHE A 95 17.34 53.80 30.80
N TYR A 96 17.37 52.57 30.30
CA TYR A 96 16.47 52.16 29.22
C TYR A 96 16.14 50.68 29.28
N GLU A 97 14.96 50.35 28.78
CA GLU A 97 14.51 48.98 28.55
C GLU A 97 14.93 48.53 27.14
N THR A 98 15.40 47.29 27.01
CA THR A 98 15.90 46.72 25.76
C THR A 98 14.98 45.61 25.28
N PHE A 99 14.53 45.75 24.05
CA PHE A 99 13.72 44.76 23.35
C PHE A 99 14.41 44.30 22.07
N ARG A 100 14.05 43.11 21.62
CA ARG A 100 14.57 42.49 20.39
C ARG A 100 13.41 41.96 19.59
N GLU A 101 13.43 42.18 18.28
CA GLU A 101 12.49 41.55 17.38
C GLU A 101 12.62 40.02 17.40
N GLU A 102 11.56 39.31 16.99
CA GLU A 102 11.56 37.85 16.87
C GLU A 102 11.09 37.42 15.48
N ALA A 103 11.66 36.33 14.97
CA ALA A 103 11.34 35.82 13.64
C ALA A 103 9.91 35.29 13.61
N GLN A 104 9.11 35.74 12.65
CA GLN A 104 7.78 35.18 12.41
C GLN A 104 7.94 33.92 11.55
N ILE A 105 7.57 32.75 12.08
CA ILE A 105 7.47 31.54 11.26
C ILE A 105 6.12 31.58 10.53
N ILE A 106 6.14 31.81 9.22
CA ILE A 106 4.92 31.75 8.39
C ILE A 106 4.88 30.38 7.70
N PRO A 107 3.89 29.53 7.97
CA PRO A 107 3.69 28.31 7.20
C PRO A 107 3.24 28.67 5.79
N ARG A 108 3.94 28.15 4.77
CA ARG A 108 3.52 28.20 3.37
C ARG A 108 3.13 26.80 2.91
N TYR A 109 2.08 26.72 2.12
CA TYR A 109 1.50 25.48 1.62
C TYR A 109 1.74 25.38 0.11
N PHE A 110 2.22 24.24 -0.33
CA PHE A 110 2.57 23.95 -1.72
C PHE A 110 1.90 22.66 -2.16
N TYR A 111 1.46 22.65 -3.41
CA TYR A 111 0.70 21.56 -4.00
C TYR A 111 1.34 21.13 -5.32
N PRO A 112 1.08 19.90 -5.81
CA PRO A 112 1.55 19.47 -7.12
C PRO A 112 1.14 20.44 -8.24
N SER A 113 2.07 20.73 -9.14
CA SER A 113 1.86 21.58 -10.33
C SER A 113 1.81 20.78 -11.64
N ALA A 114 2.33 19.55 -11.62
CA ALA A 114 2.25 18.60 -12.71
C ALA A 114 2.32 17.17 -12.18
N TYR A 115 1.94 16.22 -13.04
CA TYR A 115 2.07 14.79 -12.77
C TYR A 115 2.41 14.04 -14.05
N ASN A 116 3.00 12.86 -13.90
CA ASN A 116 3.28 11.92 -14.97
C ASN A 116 2.75 10.53 -14.58
N LEU A 117 2.05 9.88 -15.51
CA LEU A 117 1.54 8.52 -15.33
C LEU A 117 2.58 7.54 -15.87
N LEU A 118 2.94 6.54 -15.06
CA LEU A 118 3.96 5.56 -15.42
C LEU A 118 3.31 4.20 -15.69
N GLY A 119 3.93 3.42 -16.59
CA GLY A 119 3.39 2.12 -17.02
C GLY A 119 2.04 2.24 -17.71
N GLY A 120 1.06 1.41 -17.32
CA GLY A 120 -0.31 1.44 -17.83
C GLY A 120 -1.29 2.26 -16.98
N THR A 121 -0.81 3.06 -16.01
CA THR A 121 -1.69 3.85 -15.14
C THR A 121 -2.49 4.86 -15.97
N SER A 122 -3.78 4.96 -15.68
CA SER A 122 -4.69 5.89 -16.37
C SER A 122 -5.26 6.92 -15.39
N LEU A 123 -5.51 8.14 -15.86
CA LEU A 123 -6.35 9.09 -15.13
C LEU A 123 -7.82 8.74 -15.42
N ILE A 124 -8.59 8.48 -14.38
CA ILE A 124 -10.03 8.20 -14.48
C ILE A 124 -10.83 9.51 -14.40
N SER A 125 -10.50 10.36 -13.42
CA SER A 125 -11.18 11.64 -13.20
C SER A 125 -10.37 12.57 -12.30
N GLY A 126 -10.77 13.85 -12.26
CA GLY A 126 -10.19 14.89 -11.41
C GLY A 126 -9.04 15.65 -12.07
N SER A 127 -8.47 16.58 -11.33
CA SER A 127 -7.46 17.55 -11.77
C SER A 127 -6.54 17.95 -10.62
N LEU A 128 -5.46 18.67 -10.92
CA LEU A 128 -4.49 19.11 -9.90
C LEU A 128 -5.10 20.06 -8.84
N SER A 129 -6.20 20.76 -9.13
CA SER A 129 -6.89 21.59 -8.12
C SER A 129 -7.54 20.75 -7.02
N ASP A 130 -7.87 19.50 -7.34
CA ASP A 130 -8.55 18.59 -6.44
C ASP A 130 -7.58 18.02 -5.38
N LEU A 131 -6.26 18.26 -5.52
CA LEU A 131 -5.23 17.85 -4.55
C LEU A 131 -4.90 18.93 -3.50
N GLN A 132 -5.63 20.06 -3.49
CA GLN A 132 -5.29 21.23 -2.68
C GLN A 132 -6.02 21.29 -1.33
N SER A 133 -7.03 20.45 -1.11
CA SER A 133 -7.79 20.42 0.13
C SER A 133 -8.43 19.05 0.31
N ASN A 134 -8.35 18.48 1.51
CA ASN A 134 -9.17 17.32 1.87
C ASN A 134 -10.64 17.77 1.98
N ASN A 135 -11.44 17.44 0.97
CA ASN A 135 -12.82 17.89 0.80
C ASN A 135 -13.72 16.84 0.11
N ASP A 136 -13.29 15.57 0.07
CA ASP A 136 -13.95 14.43 -0.59
C ASP A 136 -14.07 14.58 -2.14
N VAL A 137 -13.25 15.44 -2.76
CA VAL A 137 -13.18 15.62 -4.23
C VAL A 137 -11.83 15.11 -4.72
N TYR A 138 -11.84 13.87 -5.21
CA TYR A 138 -10.60 13.16 -5.53
C TYR A 138 -10.10 13.32 -6.97
N MET A 139 -8.78 13.35 -7.12
CA MET A 139 -8.13 12.90 -8.35
C MET A 139 -8.00 11.36 -8.31
N THR A 140 -8.56 10.67 -9.30
CA THR A 140 -8.69 9.21 -9.32
C THR A 140 -7.88 8.58 -10.43
N PHE A 141 -7.04 7.62 -10.09
CA PHE A 141 -6.15 6.92 -11.02
C PHE A 141 -6.47 5.44 -11.10
N GLY A 142 -6.51 4.88 -12.30
CA GLY A 142 -6.79 3.47 -12.56
C GLY A 142 -5.51 2.65 -12.64
N SER A 143 -5.51 1.53 -11.93
CA SER A 143 -4.43 0.52 -12.00
C SER A 143 -4.42 -0.23 -13.32
N TYR A 144 -3.29 -0.86 -13.60
CA TYR A 144 -3.11 -1.76 -14.73
C TYR A 144 -2.57 -3.10 -14.25
N ALA A 145 -2.89 -4.16 -15.00
CA ALA A 145 -2.38 -5.49 -14.74
C ALA A 145 -0.96 -5.62 -15.29
N GLU A 146 -0.01 -5.96 -14.42
CA GLU A 146 1.26 -6.54 -14.82
C GLU A 146 1.10 -8.07 -14.80
N VAL A 147 1.35 -8.70 -15.95
CA VAL A 147 1.18 -10.13 -16.16
C VAL A 147 2.50 -10.72 -16.61
N GLU A 148 2.91 -11.79 -15.94
CA GLU A 148 4.08 -12.59 -16.28
C GLU A 148 3.65 -14.05 -16.45
N GLU A 149 4.19 -14.71 -17.48
CA GLU A 149 3.97 -16.13 -17.75
C GLU A 149 5.28 -16.88 -17.57
N ASN A 150 5.27 -17.92 -16.76
CA ASN A 150 6.43 -18.77 -16.51
C ASN A 150 6.09 -20.21 -16.88
N PHE A 151 6.70 -20.73 -17.94
CA PHE A 151 6.46 -22.08 -18.46
C PHE A 151 7.27 -23.11 -17.67
N VAL A 152 6.83 -24.37 -17.73
CA VAL A 152 7.52 -25.46 -17.03
C VAL A 152 8.97 -25.60 -17.52
N ASP A 153 9.91 -25.83 -16.61
CA ASP A 153 11.33 -25.87 -16.95
C ASP A 153 11.82 -27.29 -17.24
N GLN A 154 11.46 -28.22 -16.34
CA GLN A 154 12.04 -29.55 -16.29
C GLN A 154 11.09 -30.62 -15.73
N GLN A 155 11.38 -31.88 -16.04
CA GLN A 155 10.83 -33.02 -15.32
C GLN A 155 11.43 -33.07 -13.91
N SER A 156 10.68 -33.60 -12.96
CA SER A 156 11.03 -33.65 -11.54
C SER A 156 11.09 -35.09 -11.03
N ASN A 157 11.72 -35.26 -9.87
CA ASN A 157 11.54 -36.43 -9.01
C ASN A 157 11.68 -35.96 -7.56
N VAL A 158 10.75 -35.10 -7.14
CA VAL A 158 10.79 -34.40 -5.86
C VAL A 158 10.47 -35.34 -4.71
N ASP A 159 9.65 -36.37 -4.95
CA ASP A 159 9.26 -37.34 -3.94
C ASP A 159 10.18 -38.57 -3.87
N GLY A 160 11.10 -38.73 -4.83
CA GLY A 160 12.07 -39.82 -4.92
C GLY A 160 11.53 -41.12 -5.54
N SER A 161 10.26 -41.16 -5.92
CA SER A 161 9.62 -42.29 -6.61
C SER A 161 10.02 -42.32 -8.08
N ILE A 162 10.00 -43.49 -8.69
CA ILE A 162 10.24 -43.59 -10.13
C ILE A 162 8.98 -43.14 -10.86
N ASP A 163 9.11 -42.14 -11.74
CA ASP A 163 8.06 -41.72 -12.65
C ASP A 163 7.56 -42.91 -13.50
N ILE A 164 6.25 -42.98 -13.69
CA ILE A 164 5.57 -44.03 -14.47
C ILE A 164 4.88 -43.40 -15.66
N GLY A 165 5.11 -43.97 -16.85
CA GLY A 165 4.60 -43.44 -18.10
C GLY A 165 5.68 -42.74 -18.91
N MET A 166 5.27 -42.03 -19.95
CA MET A 166 6.19 -41.35 -20.86
C MET A 166 5.60 -40.05 -21.38
N HIS A 167 6.47 -39.06 -21.53
CA HIS A 167 6.27 -37.89 -22.38
C HIS A 167 6.66 -38.24 -23.82
N SER A 168 5.86 -37.83 -24.81
CA SER A 168 6.25 -37.97 -26.22
C SER A 168 7.18 -36.82 -26.65
N ASN A 169 6.95 -35.63 -26.10
CA ASN A 169 7.75 -34.43 -26.33
C ASN A 169 7.57 -33.44 -25.17
N PHE A 170 8.40 -33.54 -24.13
CA PHE A 170 8.30 -32.67 -22.96
C PHE A 170 8.42 -31.17 -23.29
N ASP A 171 9.17 -30.81 -24.34
CA ASP A 171 9.28 -29.41 -24.76
C ASP A 171 7.96 -28.84 -25.29
N GLY A 172 6.99 -29.69 -25.63
CA GLY A 172 5.62 -29.28 -25.91
C GLY A 172 5.07 -28.41 -24.80
N LEU A 173 5.20 -28.84 -23.52
CA LEU A 173 4.64 -28.13 -22.36
C LEU A 173 5.15 -26.69 -22.17
N LYS A 174 6.24 -26.32 -22.85
CA LYS A 174 7.00 -25.09 -22.61
C LYS A 174 6.59 -23.89 -23.48
N ALA A 175 5.62 -24.05 -24.37
CA ALA A 175 5.14 -22.97 -25.22
C ALA A 175 3.67 -23.14 -25.58
N ARG A 176 3.01 -22.02 -25.94
CA ARG A 176 1.68 -22.04 -26.55
C ARG A 176 1.81 -22.03 -28.07
N ASP A 177 2.04 -23.20 -28.67
CA ASP A 177 2.30 -23.31 -30.10
C ASP A 177 1.52 -24.43 -30.82
N ASN A 178 0.64 -25.14 -30.11
CA ASN A 178 -0.08 -26.34 -30.56
C ASN A 178 0.83 -27.56 -30.81
N THR A 179 2.05 -27.57 -30.27
CA THR A 179 2.93 -28.74 -30.25
C THR A 179 2.69 -29.51 -28.96
N PHE A 180 1.73 -30.43 -29.02
CA PHE A 180 1.36 -31.23 -27.85
C PHE A 180 2.45 -32.22 -27.44
N ASP A 181 2.68 -32.29 -26.13
CA ASP A 181 3.18 -33.49 -25.49
C ASP A 181 2.03 -34.49 -25.28
N THR A 182 2.29 -35.77 -25.52
CA THR A 182 1.33 -36.84 -25.27
C THR A 182 1.82 -37.70 -24.12
N LEU A 183 1.18 -37.52 -22.96
CA LEU A 183 1.42 -38.36 -21.80
C LEU A 183 0.80 -39.73 -22.07
N THR A 184 1.58 -40.79 -21.94
CA THR A 184 1.13 -42.17 -22.17
C THR A 184 1.48 -43.04 -20.98
N GLU A 185 0.53 -43.85 -20.54
CA GLU A 185 0.74 -44.78 -19.44
C GLU A 185 1.77 -45.87 -19.76
N ALA A 186 2.36 -46.42 -18.70
CA ALA A 186 3.27 -47.56 -18.78
C ALA A 186 2.74 -48.77 -17.99
N ALA A 187 3.01 -49.97 -18.51
CA ALA A 187 2.65 -51.22 -17.85
C ALA A 187 3.49 -51.43 -16.59
N THR A 188 2.85 -51.62 -15.45
CA THR A 188 3.52 -51.80 -14.15
C THR A 188 3.48 -53.25 -13.67
N SER A 189 2.47 -54.02 -14.09
CA SER A 189 2.29 -55.44 -13.75
C SER A 189 1.95 -56.28 -14.98
N TRP A 190 2.42 -57.52 -14.97
CA TRP A 190 2.26 -58.45 -16.08
C TRP A 190 1.72 -59.80 -15.58
N ILE A 191 0.68 -60.31 -16.24
CA ILE A 191 0.11 -61.63 -15.92
C ILE A 191 0.42 -62.64 -17.03
N PRO A 192 0.80 -63.88 -16.66
CA PRO A 192 1.03 -64.95 -17.63
C PRO A 192 -0.31 -65.47 -18.16
N THR A 193 -0.53 -65.37 -19.47
CA THR A 193 -1.75 -65.79 -20.16
C THR A 193 -1.43 -66.79 -21.28
N TYR A 194 -2.24 -67.85 -21.40
CA TYR A 194 -2.11 -68.80 -22.50
C TYR A 194 -2.78 -68.24 -23.76
N THR A 195 -2.07 -68.32 -24.89
CA THR A 195 -2.60 -67.98 -26.21
C THR A 195 -3.69 -68.97 -26.66
N THR A 196 -4.48 -68.59 -27.67
CA THR A 196 -5.40 -69.51 -28.34
C THR A 196 -4.73 -70.12 -29.57
N ILE A 197 -4.62 -71.46 -29.62
CA ILE A 197 -4.12 -72.15 -30.81
C ILE A 197 -5.14 -71.98 -31.93
N THR A 198 -4.68 -71.47 -33.07
CA THR A 198 -5.54 -71.17 -34.22
C THR A 198 -5.03 -71.90 -35.46
N PHE A 199 -5.96 -72.49 -36.21
CA PHE A 199 -5.68 -73.09 -37.52
C PHE A 199 -5.23 -72.02 -38.51
N ASP A 200 -4.13 -72.29 -39.22
CA ASP A 200 -3.58 -71.40 -40.24
C ASP A 200 -3.95 -71.92 -41.65
N SER A 201 -3.41 -73.07 -42.03
CA SER A 201 -3.65 -73.63 -43.36
C SER A 201 -3.49 -75.14 -43.38
N ALA A 202 -4.01 -75.80 -44.42
CA ALA A 202 -3.79 -77.21 -44.68
C ALA A 202 -3.68 -77.50 -46.18
N ASN A 203 -2.97 -78.58 -46.51
CA ASN A 203 -2.93 -79.10 -47.87
C ASN A 203 -2.73 -80.62 -47.86
N SER A 204 -2.98 -81.29 -48.98
CA SER A 204 -2.74 -82.72 -49.13
C SER A 204 -2.43 -83.09 -50.56
N VAL A 205 -1.74 -84.21 -50.73
CA VAL A 205 -1.43 -84.79 -52.03
C VAL A 205 -1.50 -86.31 -51.98
N GLU A 206 -1.87 -86.89 -53.11
CA GLU A 206 -1.88 -88.33 -53.32
C GLU A 206 -0.73 -88.69 -54.27
N LEU A 207 -0.08 -89.83 -54.01
CA LEU A 207 0.90 -90.40 -54.92
C LEU A 207 0.25 -91.56 -55.70
N PRO A 208 -0.38 -91.29 -56.86
CA PRO A 208 -1.26 -92.25 -57.55
C PRO A 208 -0.52 -93.46 -58.12
N SER A 209 0.78 -93.31 -58.39
CA SER A 209 1.67 -94.34 -58.92
C SER A 209 2.88 -94.49 -58.01
N ALA A 210 3.33 -95.73 -57.78
CA ALA A 210 4.42 -95.98 -56.85
C ALA A 210 5.72 -95.27 -57.26
N ALA A 211 6.30 -94.49 -56.35
CA ALA A 211 7.54 -93.74 -56.58
C ALA A 211 8.42 -93.71 -55.33
N THR A 212 9.68 -93.29 -55.47
CA THR A 212 10.65 -93.16 -54.37
C THR A 212 10.59 -91.80 -53.67
N SER A 213 9.75 -90.88 -54.13
CA SER A 213 9.59 -89.54 -53.54
C SER A 213 8.21 -88.95 -53.81
N MET A 214 7.79 -87.97 -53.01
CA MET A 214 6.61 -87.14 -53.25
C MET A 214 6.83 -85.69 -52.79
N SER A 215 6.13 -84.73 -53.39
CA SER A 215 6.21 -83.32 -53.00
C SER A 215 4.92 -82.56 -53.29
N TRP A 216 4.64 -81.54 -52.48
CA TRP A 216 3.53 -80.59 -52.67
C TRP A 216 3.84 -79.25 -51.98
N THR A 217 3.08 -78.21 -52.28
CA THR A 217 3.27 -76.88 -51.66
C THR A 217 2.40 -76.72 -50.41
N HIS A 218 2.92 -76.02 -49.40
CA HIS A 218 2.17 -75.62 -48.21
C HIS A 218 2.47 -74.16 -47.86
N THR A 219 1.42 -73.38 -47.56
CA THR A 219 1.54 -71.95 -47.24
C THR A 219 1.42 -71.74 -45.75
N THR A 220 2.47 -71.22 -45.13
CA THR A 220 2.45 -70.87 -43.70
C THR A 220 2.19 -69.38 -43.53
N GLY A 221 1.21 -69.02 -42.69
CA GLY A 221 0.86 -67.64 -42.36
C GLY A 221 1.90 -66.92 -41.49
N THR A 222 1.55 -65.71 -41.04
CA THR A 222 2.45 -64.81 -40.29
C THR A 222 2.22 -64.80 -38.78
N GLY A 223 1.19 -65.49 -38.27
CA GLY A 223 0.91 -65.54 -36.83
C GLY A 223 2.10 -66.05 -36.02
N ASP A 224 2.23 -65.61 -34.77
CA ASP A 224 3.36 -65.99 -33.91
C ASP A 224 3.26 -67.42 -33.40
N ASN A 225 4.40 -68.00 -33.00
CA ASN A 225 4.45 -69.31 -32.34
C ASN A 225 3.84 -70.43 -33.20
N ARG A 226 4.38 -70.62 -34.41
CA ARG A 226 3.83 -71.55 -35.42
C ARG A 226 4.27 -73.00 -35.22
N ILE A 227 3.46 -73.94 -35.70
CA ILE A 227 3.85 -75.34 -35.88
C ILE A 227 3.27 -75.89 -37.18
N LEU A 228 4.11 -76.53 -37.99
CA LEU A 228 3.70 -77.32 -39.16
C LEU A 228 3.66 -78.79 -38.76
N LEU A 229 2.54 -79.48 -38.95
CA LEU A 229 2.41 -80.92 -38.83
C LEU A 229 2.27 -81.54 -40.22
N VAL A 230 3.01 -82.62 -40.48
CA VAL A 230 2.93 -83.36 -41.74
C VAL A 230 2.72 -84.84 -41.48
N SER A 231 1.60 -85.36 -41.98
CA SER A 231 1.23 -86.77 -41.91
C SER A 231 1.50 -87.47 -43.23
N ILE A 232 2.20 -88.61 -43.19
CA ILE A 232 2.49 -89.45 -44.37
C ILE A 232 1.95 -90.86 -44.14
N GLY A 233 1.05 -91.31 -45.01
CA GLY A 233 0.62 -92.70 -45.10
C GLY A 233 1.36 -93.41 -46.22
N VAL A 234 1.90 -94.60 -45.95
CA VAL A 234 2.59 -95.47 -46.90
C VAL A 234 1.87 -96.81 -46.97
N PHE A 235 1.54 -97.25 -48.18
CA PHE A 235 0.59 -98.34 -48.41
C PHE A 235 1.21 -99.48 -49.21
N SER A 236 1.06 -100.71 -48.72
CA SER A 236 1.60 -101.91 -49.39
C SER A 236 0.56 -103.03 -49.44
N ARG A 237 0.33 -103.60 -50.63
CA ARG A 237 -0.65 -104.69 -50.81
C ARG A 237 -0.23 -105.96 -50.06
N ALA A 238 1.06 -106.27 -50.07
CA ALA A 238 1.69 -107.39 -49.38
C ALA A 238 3.16 -107.05 -49.09
N GLY A 239 3.66 -107.46 -47.92
CA GLY A 239 5.00 -107.10 -47.46
C GLY A 239 5.05 -105.74 -46.76
N THR A 240 6.06 -105.55 -45.91
CA THR A 240 6.20 -104.36 -45.07
C THR A 240 6.26 -103.07 -45.90
N PRO A 241 5.40 -102.06 -45.61
CA PRO A 241 5.46 -100.77 -46.30
C PRO A 241 6.82 -100.09 -46.15
N ALA A 242 7.26 -99.44 -47.24
CA ALA A 242 8.49 -98.65 -47.28
C ALA A 242 8.53 -97.61 -46.16
N THR A 243 9.74 -97.16 -45.82
CA THR A 243 9.96 -96.15 -44.78
C THR A 243 10.17 -94.77 -45.39
N VAL A 244 9.77 -93.73 -44.68
CA VAL A 244 10.17 -92.34 -44.98
C VAL A 244 11.61 -92.13 -44.50
N THR A 245 12.50 -91.70 -45.39
CA THR A 245 13.92 -91.47 -45.10
C THR A 245 14.23 -90.00 -44.79
N SER A 246 13.52 -89.07 -45.42
CA SER A 246 13.64 -87.64 -45.12
C SER A 246 12.37 -86.89 -45.49
N ILE A 247 12.09 -85.82 -44.73
CA ILE A 247 11.06 -84.86 -45.06
C ILE A 247 11.57 -83.43 -44.79
N THR A 248 11.32 -82.51 -45.73
CA THR A 248 11.74 -81.11 -45.61
C THR A 248 10.61 -80.16 -45.98
N TYR A 249 10.62 -78.93 -45.45
CA TYR A 249 9.76 -77.81 -45.82
C TYR A 249 10.64 -76.64 -46.29
N GLY A 250 10.65 -76.37 -47.59
CA GLY A 250 11.51 -75.35 -48.19
C GLY A 250 13.01 -75.55 -47.89
N GLY A 251 13.45 -76.80 -47.75
CA GLY A 251 14.82 -77.19 -47.39
C GLY A 251 15.05 -77.46 -45.90
N THR A 252 14.18 -77.00 -45.01
CA THR A 252 14.31 -77.25 -43.56
C THR A 252 13.78 -78.64 -43.19
N ALA A 253 14.59 -79.47 -42.53
CA ALA A 253 14.18 -80.80 -42.10
C ALA A 253 13.09 -80.76 -41.02
N LEU A 254 12.11 -81.68 -41.09
CA LEU A 254 11.11 -81.86 -40.03
C LEU A 254 11.54 -82.95 -39.06
N THR A 255 11.06 -82.86 -37.82
CA THR A 255 11.28 -83.82 -36.75
C THR A 255 10.15 -84.85 -36.70
N LEU A 256 10.48 -86.14 -36.57
CA LEU A 256 9.49 -87.20 -36.42
C LEU A 256 8.87 -87.15 -35.01
N LEU A 257 7.53 -87.05 -34.93
CA LEU A 257 6.79 -87.13 -33.67
C LEU A 257 6.34 -88.56 -33.35
N ALA A 258 5.71 -89.23 -34.33
CA ALA A 258 5.16 -90.56 -34.13
C ALA A 258 5.14 -91.36 -35.44
N THR A 259 5.24 -92.68 -35.33
CA THR A 259 5.05 -93.61 -36.45
C THR A 259 4.49 -94.93 -35.93
N ASP A 260 3.67 -95.58 -36.75
CA ASP A 260 3.25 -96.95 -36.49
C ASP A 260 2.95 -97.68 -37.81
N VAL A 261 2.94 -99.01 -37.75
CA VAL A 261 2.67 -99.91 -38.87
C VAL A 261 1.69 -101.01 -38.49
N TYR A 262 0.67 -101.17 -39.34
CA TYR A 262 -0.21 -102.32 -39.36
C TYR A 262 0.30 -103.32 -40.41
N THR A 263 0.71 -104.51 -39.95
CA THR A 263 1.46 -105.50 -40.74
C THR A 263 0.60 -106.61 -41.34
N THR A 264 -0.72 -106.59 -41.16
CA THR A 264 -1.63 -107.53 -41.82
C THR A 264 -2.11 -106.97 -43.15
N ASN A 265 -2.16 -107.81 -44.19
CA ASN A 265 -2.52 -107.37 -45.54
C ASN A 265 -3.99 -106.92 -45.62
N PRO A 266 -4.29 -105.78 -46.29
CA PRO A 266 -3.33 -104.84 -46.87
C PRO A 266 -2.66 -103.97 -45.80
N GLN A 267 -1.36 -103.70 -45.91
CA GLN A 267 -0.55 -103.09 -44.85
C GLN A 267 -0.51 -101.56 -44.96
N VAL A 268 -0.50 -100.88 -43.80
CA VAL A 268 -0.48 -99.41 -43.70
C VAL A 268 0.62 -99.01 -42.73
N ARG A 269 1.47 -98.07 -43.11
CA ARG A 269 2.40 -97.39 -42.23
C ARG A 269 2.05 -95.90 -42.21
N SER A 270 2.04 -95.29 -41.04
CA SER A 270 1.82 -93.85 -40.90
C SER A 270 2.99 -93.17 -40.20
N TYR A 271 3.22 -91.91 -40.54
CA TYR A 271 4.18 -91.02 -39.91
C TYR A 271 3.52 -89.69 -39.61
N LEU A 272 3.88 -89.08 -38.49
CA LEU A 272 3.54 -87.71 -38.13
C LEU A 272 4.83 -86.97 -37.81
N TYR A 273 5.16 -85.98 -38.63
CA TYR A 273 6.30 -85.10 -38.49
C TYR A 273 5.86 -83.69 -38.08
N TYR A 274 6.78 -82.91 -37.52
CA TYR A 274 6.53 -81.50 -37.22
C TYR A 274 7.75 -80.60 -37.48
N LEU A 275 7.48 -79.31 -37.66
CA LEU A 275 8.48 -78.24 -37.63
C LEU A 275 7.92 -77.09 -36.77
N LEU A 276 8.72 -76.64 -35.81
CA LEU A 276 8.42 -75.47 -34.99
C LEU A 276 8.87 -74.19 -35.70
N ASN A 277 8.13 -73.12 -35.47
CA ASN A 277 8.28 -71.82 -36.12
C ASN A 277 8.61 -71.91 -37.63
N PRO A 278 7.85 -72.68 -38.43
CA PRO A 278 8.07 -72.77 -39.88
C PRO A 278 8.12 -71.35 -40.49
N PRO A 279 9.03 -71.08 -41.43
CA PRO A 279 9.09 -69.77 -42.08
C PRO A 279 7.79 -69.50 -42.85
N SER A 280 7.26 -68.29 -42.72
CA SER A 280 6.05 -67.86 -43.45
C SER A 280 6.25 -67.87 -44.98
N GLY A 281 5.12 -67.91 -45.70
CA GLY A 281 5.05 -67.99 -47.16
C GLY A 281 4.80 -69.39 -47.69
N THR A 282 4.67 -69.52 -49.01
CA THR A 282 4.50 -70.81 -49.69
C THR A 282 5.84 -71.49 -49.91
N ARG A 283 5.99 -72.73 -49.43
CA ARG A 283 7.19 -73.55 -49.65
C ARG A 283 6.81 -74.98 -49.98
N THR A 284 7.75 -75.70 -50.59
CA THR A 284 7.55 -77.09 -50.98
C THR A 284 7.88 -78.03 -49.83
N ILE A 285 6.95 -78.93 -49.50
CA ILE A 285 7.20 -80.12 -48.70
C ILE A 285 7.75 -81.20 -49.63
N SER A 286 8.92 -81.76 -49.30
CA SER A 286 9.56 -82.84 -50.08
C SER A 286 9.81 -84.04 -49.20
N VAL A 287 9.38 -85.23 -49.65
CA VAL A 287 9.45 -86.49 -48.91
C VAL A 287 10.20 -87.53 -49.76
N GLN A 288 11.11 -88.26 -49.11
CA GLN A 288 11.87 -89.36 -49.71
C GLN A 288 11.52 -90.68 -49.04
N PHE A 289 11.44 -91.75 -49.84
CA PHE A 289 11.13 -93.11 -49.39
C PHE A 289 12.31 -94.05 -49.61
N SER A 290 12.43 -95.08 -48.79
CA SER A 290 13.48 -96.12 -48.93
C SER A 290 13.28 -97.06 -50.12
N ALA A 291 12.06 -97.11 -50.68
CA ALA A 291 11.71 -97.88 -51.86
C ALA A 291 10.48 -97.28 -52.56
N SER A 292 10.22 -97.70 -53.79
CA SER A 292 9.03 -97.28 -54.54
C SER A 292 7.74 -97.70 -53.81
N THR A 293 6.83 -96.74 -53.56
CA THR A 293 5.63 -96.98 -52.74
C THR A 293 4.46 -96.09 -53.11
N LEU A 294 3.25 -96.48 -52.72
CA LEU A 294 2.04 -95.64 -52.77
C LEU A 294 1.93 -94.86 -51.47
N ALA A 295 1.58 -93.58 -51.55
CA ALA A 295 1.54 -92.72 -50.39
C ALA A 295 0.45 -91.65 -50.44
N ILE A 296 0.07 -91.16 -49.26
CA ILE A 296 -0.73 -89.94 -49.08
C ILE A 296 0.03 -89.03 -48.14
N GLY A 297 0.15 -87.77 -48.51
CA GLY A 297 0.73 -86.71 -47.71
C GLY A 297 -0.34 -85.70 -47.33
N GLY A 298 -0.32 -85.25 -46.09
CA GLY A 298 -1.19 -84.18 -45.61
C GLY A 298 -0.44 -83.27 -44.66
N SER A 299 -0.61 -81.96 -44.80
CA SER A 299 0.05 -80.95 -43.98
C SER A 299 -0.97 -80.00 -43.38
N VAL A 300 -0.68 -79.53 -42.16
CA VAL A 300 -1.47 -78.49 -41.47
C VAL A 300 -0.53 -77.58 -40.67
N THR A 301 -0.75 -76.26 -40.71
CA THR A 301 -0.12 -75.32 -39.77
C THR A 301 -1.11 -74.77 -38.76
N TYR A 302 -0.58 -74.50 -37.56
CA TYR A 302 -1.23 -73.73 -36.51
C TYR A 302 -0.30 -72.60 -36.03
N PHE A 303 -0.86 -71.58 -35.38
CA PHE A 303 -0.12 -70.56 -34.64
C PHE A 303 -0.65 -70.43 -33.21
N GLY A 304 0.10 -69.79 -32.31
CA GLY A 304 -0.18 -69.77 -30.87
C GLY A 304 0.23 -71.04 -30.12
N VAL A 305 1.17 -71.83 -30.63
CA VAL A 305 1.61 -73.11 -30.02
C VAL A 305 2.91 -72.93 -29.25
N ASN A 306 3.03 -73.57 -28.09
CA ASN A 306 4.23 -73.52 -27.26
C ASN A 306 5.47 -74.01 -28.05
N GLN A 307 6.49 -73.16 -28.17
CA GLN A 307 7.68 -73.44 -28.98
C GLN A 307 8.77 -74.25 -28.24
N THR A 308 8.63 -74.46 -26.93
CA THR A 308 9.59 -75.26 -26.14
C THR A 308 9.02 -76.64 -25.80
N SER A 309 7.73 -76.70 -25.46
CA SER A 309 6.99 -77.92 -25.15
C SER A 309 5.66 -77.98 -25.93
N PRO A 310 5.71 -78.19 -27.26
CA PRO A 310 4.55 -78.09 -28.15
C PRO A 310 3.50 -79.18 -27.95
N PHE A 311 3.86 -80.33 -27.38
CA PHE A 311 2.98 -81.49 -27.26
C PHE A 311 2.81 -81.89 -25.79
N GLN A 312 1.57 -82.06 -25.37
CA GLN A 312 1.28 -82.63 -24.05
C GLN A 312 1.28 -84.17 -24.09
N ALA A 313 0.72 -84.72 -25.14
CA ALA A 313 0.62 -86.16 -25.35
C ALA A 313 0.63 -86.46 -26.84
N SER A 314 1.16 -87.62 -27.21
CA SER A 314 1.06 -88.20 -28.54
C SER A 314 0.83 -89.70 -28.44
N GLY A 315 0.16 -90.28 -29.42
CA GLY A 315 -0.09 -91.72 -29.42
C GLY A 315 -0.44 -92.27 -30.78
N THR A 316 -0.66 -93.58 -30.81
CA THR A 316 -0.92 -94.35 -32.02
C THR A 316 -2.04 -95.35 -31.78
N SER A 317 -2.78 -95.70 -32.83
CA SER A 317 -3.80 -96.76 -32.82
C SER A 317 -3.85 -97.42 -34.19
N LYS A 318 -4.01 -98.73 -34.27
CA LYS A 318 -4.00 -99.46 -35.54
C LYS A 318 -4.92 -100.66 -35.49
N GLY A 319 -5.38 -101.11 -36.66
CA GLY A 319 -6.25 -102.26 -36.75
C GLY A 319 -6.83 -102.45 -38.14
N ALA A 320 -7.86 -103.28 -38.21
CA ALA A 320 -8.70 -103.42 -39.40
C ALA A 320 -10.17 -103.43 -38.95
N GLY A 321 -11.01 -102.64 -39.61
CA GLY A 321 -12.40 -102.47 -39.19
C GLY A 321 -13.09 -101.32 -39.91
N THR A 322 -14.28 -100.97 -39.44
CA THR A 322 -15.07 -99.82 -39.93
C THR A 322 -15.02 -98.61 -38.98
N THR A 323 -14.43 -98.75 -37.80
CA THR A 323 -14.43 -97.72 -36.75
C THR A 323 -13.02 -97.41 -36.22
N PRO A 324 -12.10 -96.87 -37.05
CA PRO A 324 -10.82 -96.37 -36.54
C PRO A 324 -11.00 -95.30 -35.47
N SER A 325 -10.25 -95.39 -34.37
CA SER A 325 -10.24 -94.38 -33.32
C SER A 325 -8.90 -94.31 -32.60
N ILE A 326 -8.59 -93.13 -32.07
CA ILE A 326 -7.46 -92.88 -31.18
C ILE A 326 -7.92 -92.00 -30.02
N SER A 327 -7.50 -92.33 -28.80
CA SER A 327 -7.85 -91.60 -27.58
C SER A 327 -6.58 -91.14 -26.89
N LEU A 328 -6.54 -89.88 -26.48
CA LEU A 328 -5.48 -89.29 -25.67
C LEU A 328 -6.09 -88.55 -24.48
N THR A 329 -5.31 -88.39 -23.41
CA THR A 329 -5.75 -87.68 -22.20
C THR A 329 -5.14 -86.27 -22.16
N ALA A 330 -5.98 -85.27 -21.98
CA ALA A 330 -5.58 -83.89 -21.73
C ALA A 330 -5.62 -83.54 -20.23
N THR A 331 -4.72 -82.69 -19.75
CA THR A 331 -4.65 -82.15 -18.39
C THR A 331 -4.52 -80.63 -18.40
N GLY A 332 -4.90 -79.97 -17.30
CA GLY A 332 -4.86 -78.50 -17.13
C GLY A 332 -6.18 -77.80 -17.43
N SER A 333 -6.20 -76.47 -17.22
CA SER A 333 -7.43 -75.64 -17.26
C SER A 333 -7.63 -74.85 -18.56
N TYR A 334 -6.68 -74.88 -19.49
CA TYR A 334 -6.72 -74.13 -20.75
C TYR A 334 -7.01 -75.02 -21.97
N ASN A 335 -7.61 -74.42 -23.00
CA ASN A 335 -7.95 -75.09 -24.25
C ASN A 335 -6.70 -75.48 -25.06
N LYS A 336 -6.75 -76.65 -25.67
CA LYS A 336 -5.70 -77.26 -26.49
C LYS A 336 -6.32 -77.79 -27.78
N VAL A 337 -5.48 -78.07 -28.77
CA VAL A 337 -5.91 -78.69 -30.03
C VAL A 337 -5.39 -80.12 -30.10
N PHE A 338 -6.30 -81.09 -30.16
CA PHE A 338 -5.97 -82.47 -30.48
C PHE A 338 -6.00 -82.64 -32.00
N TYR A 339 -4.82 -82.75 -32.62
CA TYR A 339 -4.68 -83.13 -34.03
C TYR A 339 -4.50 -84.64 -34.16
N ALA A 340 -5.19 -85.27 -35.09
CA ALA A 340 -4.98 -86.67 -35.41
C ALA A 340 -5.11 -86.94 -36.91
N SER A 341 -4.28 -87.85 -37.41
CA SER A 341 -4.36 -88.36 -38.78
C SER A 341 -4.76 -89.83 -38.80
N LEU A 342 -5.55 -90.18 -39.80
CA LEU A 342 -5.96 -91.55 -40.14
C LEU A 342 -5.44 -91.88 -41.53
N MET A 343 -4.69 -92.97 -41.64
CA MET A 343 -4.31 -93.59 -42.91
C MET A 343 -4.99 -94.94 -43.02
N SER A 344 -5.63 -95.23 -44.15
CA SER A 344 -6.41 -96.46 -44.33
C SER A 344 -6.20 -97.07 -45.72
N TYR A 345 -6.32 -98.39 -45.84
CA TYR A 345 -6.11 -99.10 -47.10
C TYR A 345 -7.01 -100.33 -47.23
N ARG A 346 -7.60 -100.51 -48.42
CA ARG A 346 -8.50 -101.60 -48.77
C ARG A 346 -8.24 -102.08 -50.20
N ILE A 347 -8.11 -103.39 -50.36
CA ILE A 347 -7.96 -104.02 -51.69
C ILE A 347 -9.14 -104.94 -52.05
N SER A 348 -9.97 -105.33 -51.10
CA SER A 348 -11.10 -106.26 -51.31
C SER A 348 -12.22 -105.63 -52.14
N ALA A 349 -12.66 -106.30 -53.20
CA ALA A 349 -13.73 -105.82 -54.07
C ALA A 349 -15.09 -105.71 -53.33
N PRO A 350 -15.84 -104.60 -53.48
CA PRO A 350 -15.41 -103.35 -54.08
C PRO A 350 -14.42 -102.61 -53.16
N SER A 351 -13.30 -102.15 -53.75
CA SER A 351 -12.16 -101.61 -53.01
C SER A 351 -12.35 -100.15 -52.59
N GLN A 352 -13.31 -99.45 -53.20
CA GLN A 352 -13.70 -98.08 -52.85
C GLN A 352 -14.54 -98.03 -51.57
N TYR A 353 -14.28 -97.03 -50.73
CA TYR A 353 -14.98 -96.75 -49.47
C TYR A 353 -14.98 -95.24 -49.20
N THR A 354 -15.73 -94.77 -48.20
CA THR A 354 -15.76 -93.37 -47.75
C THR A 354 -15.32 -93.29 -46.29
N ILE A 355 -14.88 -92.10 -45.86
CA ILE A 355 -14.50 -91.80 -44.47
C ILE A 355 -15.35 -90.63 -43.99
N THR A 356 -16.02 -90.79 -42.86
CA THR A 356 -16.79 -89.75 -42.17
C THR A 356 -16.14 -89.46 -40.82
N GLU A 357 -15.98 -88.19 -40.48
CA GLU A 357 -15.43 -87.75 -39.19
C GLU A 357 -16.39 -88.07 -38.03
N GLY A 358 -15.83 -88.31 -36.84
CA GLY A 358 -16.60 -88.43 -35.60
C GLY A 358 -17.20 -87.09 -35.15
N SER A 359 -18.08 -87.14 -34.15
CA SER A 359 -18.74 -85.93 -33.64
C SER A 359 -17.75 -84.95 -32.98
N GLY A 360 -17.93 -83.65 -33.29
CA GLY A 360 -17.11 -82.56 -32.75
C GLY A 360 -15.67 -82.53 -33.26
N GLN A 361 -15.38 -83.21 -34.38
CA GLN A 361 -14.09 -83.26 -35.04
C GLN A 361 -14.18 -82.55 -36.41
N THR A 362 -13.17 -81.75 -36.74
CA THR A 362 -13.10 -80.98 -37.99
C THR A 362 -12.02 -81.55 -38.89
N ASN A 363 -12.39 -81.97 -40.10
CA ASN A 363 -11.42 -82.40 -41.11
C ASN A 363 -10.62 -81.20 -41.64
N ARG A 364 -9.29 -81.29 -41.62
CA ARG A 364 -8.37 -80.26 -42.12
C ARG A 364 -7.79 -80.58 -43.49
N TRP A 365 -7.55 -81.85 -43.79
CA TRP A 365 -7.11 -82.26 -45.13
C TRP A 365 -7.54 -83.69 -45.45
N GLN A 366 -7.68 -84.00 -46.74
CA GLN A 366 -8.10 -85.32 -47.18
C GLN A 366 -7.36 -85.80 -48.43
N GLY A 367 -6.84 -87.03 -48.36
CA GLY A 367 -6.43 -87.83 -49.52
C GLY A 367 -7.47 -88.92 -49.79
N ILE A 368 -7.95 -89.02 -51.02
CA ILE A 368 -9.09 -89.82 -51.47
C ILE A 368 -8.75 -90.78 -52.63
N ALA A 369 -7.52 -91.27 -52.73
CA ALA A 369 -7.16 -92.28 -53.73
C ALA A 369 -8.08 -93.52 -53.69
N TYR A 370 -8.09 -94.28 -54.79
CA TYR A 370 -9.12 -95.29 -55.03
C TYR A 370 -9.18 -96.38 -53.96
N THR A 371 -8.03 -96.93 -53.56
CA THR A 371 -7.91 -98.04 -52.60
C THR A 371 -7.36 -97.63 -51.24
N TYR A 372 -6.63 -96.51 -51.14
CA TYR A 372 -6.03 -95.99 -49.91
C TYR A 372 -6.46 -94.55 -49.67
N LYS A 373 -6.64 -94.16 -48.42
CA LYS A 373 -7.17 -92.84 -48.05
C LYS A 373 -6.51 -92.30 -46.79
N GLY A 374 -6.41 -90.98 -46.73
CA GLY A 374 -5.87 -90.24 -45.59
C GLY A 374 -6.85 -89.17 -45.11
N ARG A 375 -6.89 -88.93 -43.81
CA ARG A 375 -7.56 -87.79 -43.17
C ARG A 375 -6.62 -87.18 -42.15
N GLY A 376 -6.65 -85.87 -42.02
CA GLY A 376 -6.07 -85.17 -40.89
C GLY A 376 -7.12 -84.24 -40.32
N SER A 377 -7.39 -84.37 -39.04
CA SER A 377 -8.51 -83.71 -38.39
C SER A 377 -8.08 -83.15 -37.06
N GLU A 378 -8.88 -82.24 -36.53
CA GLU A 378 -8.66 -81.67 -35.21
C GLU A 378 -9.91 -81.64 -34.34
N LYS A 379 -9.69 -81.48 -33.04
CA LYS A 379 -10.72 -81.28 -32.03
C LYS A 379 -10.17 -80.46 -30.86
N THR A 380 -10.98 -79.57 -30.30
CA THR A 380 -10.60 -78.82 -29.11
C THR A 380 -10.78 -79.67 -27.86
N VAL A 381 -9.83 -79.59 -26.92
CA VAL A 381 -9.89 -80.27 -25.62
C VAL A 381 -9.31 -79.40 -24.52
N THR A 382 -9.96 -79.34 -23.36
CA THR A 382 -9.43 -78.67 -22.16
C THR A 382 -8.73 -79.67 -21.24
N SER A 383 -9.48 -80.68 -20.80
CA SER A 383 -9.02 -81.75 -19.89
C SER A 383 -9.84 -83.03 -20.08
N GLY A 384 -9.31 -84.16 -19.63
CA GLY A 384 -9.97 -85.47 -19.70
C GLY A 384 -9.60 -86.28 -20.93
N SER A 385 -10.16 -87.49 -21.05
CA SER A 385 -9.96 -88.36 -22.21
C SER A 385 -10.75 -87.82 -23.42
N VAL A 386 -10.05 -87.54 -24.50
CA VAL A 386 -10.64 -87.10 -25.78
C VAL A 386 -10.29 -88.11 -26.87
N SER A 387 -11.27 -88.42 -27.72
CA SER A 387 -11.10 -89.35 -28.83
C SER A 387 -11.33 -88.67 -30.18
N MET A 388 -10.49 -89.04 -31.14
CA MET A 388 -10.69 -88.80 -32.56
C MET A 388 -11.12 -90.12 -33.20
N SER A 389 -12.21 -90.09 -33.95
CA SER A 389 -12.79 -91.30 -34.53
C SER A 389 -13.29 -91.06 -35.94
N TRP A 390 -13.32 -92.13 -36.71
CA TRP A 390 -13.80 -92.12 -38.09
C TRP A 390 -14.70 -93.31 -38.34
N THR A 391 -15.70 -93.12 -39.19
CA THR A 391 -16.55 -94.19 -39.70
C THR A 391 -16.21 -94.45 -41.15
N LEU A 392 -15.81 -95.69 -41.46
CA LEU A 392 -15.54 -96.16 -42.82
C LEU A 392 -16.77 -96.89 -43.35
N SER A 393 -17.18 -96.61 -44.59
CA SER A 393 -18.32 -97.32 -45.19
C SER A 393 -18.05 -98.81 -45.43
N ARG A 394 -16.78 -99.25 -45.33
CA ARG A 394 -16.35 -100.65 -45.46
C ARG A 394 -15.08 -100.90 -44.64
N THR A 395 -14.84 -102.17 -44.28
CA THR A 395 -13.63 -102.60 -43.56
C THR A 395 -12.35 -102.24 -44.34
N ALA A 396 -11.42 -101.56 -43.69
CA ALA A 396 -10.08 -101.27 -44.19
C ALA A 396 -9.05 -101.47 -43.07
N SER A 397 -7.81 -101.77 -43.45
CA SER A 397 -6.68 -101.66 -42.53
C SER A 397 -6.40 -100.19 -42.25
N PHE A 398 -5.99 -99.84 -41.03
CA PHE A 398 -5.74 -98.46 -40.65
C PHE A 398 -4.59 -98.29 -39.65
N VAL A 399 -4.02 -97.09 -39.68
CA VAL A 399 -3.16 -96.54 -38.62
C VAL A 399 -3.60 -95.10 -38.36
N CYS A 400 -3.85 -94.78 -37.09
CA CYS A 400 -4.12 -93.45 -36.57
C CYS A 400 -2.91 -92.97 -35.76
N LEU A 401 -2.51 -91.73 -35.97
CA LEU A 401 -1.51 -91.03 -35.15
C LEU A 401 -2.14 -89.73 -34.63
N GLY A 402 -1.82 -89.31 -33.43
CA GLY A 402 -2.35 -88.05 -32.92
C GLY A 402 -1.50 -87.43 -31.84
N ALA A 403 -1.68 -86.12 -31.67
CA ALA A 403 -0.98 -85.32 -30.69
C ALA A 403 -1.84 -84.16 -30.17
N ILE A 404 -1.71 -83.86 -28.87
CA ILE A 404 -2.35 -82.72 -28.22
C ILE A 404 -1.36 -81.56 -28.19
N LEU A 405 -1.67 -80.50 -28.92
CA LEU A 405 -0.90 -79.26 -29.00
C LEU A 405 -1.14 -78.38 -27.77
N VAL A 406 -0.06 -77.83 -27.22
CA VAL A 406 -0.08 -76.93 -26.05
C VAL A 406 0.01 -75.47 -26.51
N PRO A 407 -0.85 -74.56 -26.02
CA PRO A 407 -0.74 -73.14 -26.35
C PRO A 407 0.52 -72.50 -25.78
N ALA A 408 1.03 -71.47 -26.46
CA ALA A 408 2.14 -70.66 -25.94
C ALA A 408 1.70 -69.84 -24.72
N LEU A 409 2.61 -69.63 -23.76
CA LEU A 409 2.42 -68.72 -22.63
C LEU A 409 3.02 -67.37 -22.99
N VAL A 410 2.24 -66.29 -22.87
CA VAL A 410 2.67 -64.92 -23.12
C VAL A 410 2.40 -64.06 -21.89
N SER A 411 3.20 -63.02 -21.68
CA SER A 411 2.95 -62.03 -20.65
C SER A 411 2.14 -60.89 -21.25
N VAL A 412 0.99 -60.57 -20.65
CA VAL A 412 0.18 -59.41 -21.02
C VAL A 412 0.16 -58.44 -19.83
N PRO A 413 0.17 -57.11 -20.07
CA PRO A 413 -0.03 -56.13 -19.02
C PRO A 413 -1.38 -56.32 -18.34
N SER A 414 -1.40 -56.20 -17.02
CA SER A 414 -2.62 -56.23 -16.21
C SER A 414 -2.90 -54.91 -15.49
N ASP A 415 -2.00 -53.94 -15.66
CA ASP A 415 -1.99 -52.68 -14.92
C ASP A 415 -1.17 -51.66 -15.73
N TYR A 416 -1.84 -50.63 -16.26
CA TYR A 416 -1.24 -49.42 -16.81
C TYR A 416 -1.46 -48.26 -15.84
N ARG A 417 -0.43 -47.39 -15.70
CA ARG A 417 -0.42 -46.25 -14.79
C ARG A 417 0.31 -45.04 -15.38
N LEU A 418 0.00 -43.86 -14.84
CA LEU A 418 0.72 -42.61 -15.07
C LEU A 418 1.05 -41.92 -13.74
N ASP A 419 2.31 -41.58 -13.54
CA ASP A 419 2.77 -40.69 -12.47
C ASP A 419 3.99 -39.94 -13.00
N LEU A 420 3.78 -38.73 -13.52
CA LEU A 420 4.82 -37.92 -14.17
C LEU A 420 4.92 -36.57 -13.48
N GLU A 421 6.09 -36.25 -12.92
CA GLU A 421 6.33 -34.98 -12.25
C GLU A 421 6.98 -33.92 -13.15
N VAL A 422 6.54 -32.67 -12.99
CA VAL A 422 7.10 -31.51 -13.71
C VAL A 422 7.29 -30.31 -12.76
N GLN A 423 8.29 -29.48 -13.04
CA GLN A 423 8.74 -28.44 -12.13
C GLN A 423 9.07 -27.12 -12.84
N TRP A 424 8.70 -26.03 -12.16
CA TRP A 424 9.13 -24.67 -12.44
C TRP A 424 10.17 -24.24 -11.40
N THR A 425 11.12 -23.44 -11.84
CA THR A 425 12.23 -22.87 -11.08
C THR A 425 12.31 -21.36 -11.35
N ASN A 426 12.93 -20.61 -10.44
CA ASN A 426 13.06 -19.15 -10.56
C ASN A 426 11.73 -18.39 -10.73
N VAL A 427 10.63 -18.92 -10.19
CA VAL A 427 9.30 -18.27 -10.25
C VAL A 427 9.23 -17.09 -9.29
N ASP A 428 8.71 -15.94 -9.72
CA ASP A 428 8.43 -14.81 -8.81
C ASP A 428 7.20 -15.09 -7.94
N TYR A 429 7.45 -15.79 -6.84
CA TYR A 429 6.43 -16.13 -5.85
C TYR A 429 5.99 -14.94 -4.98
N THR A 430 6.52 -13.72 -5.20
CA THR A 430 6.12 -12.53 -4.42
C THR A 430 4.86 -11.86 -4.95
N LYS A 431 4.45 -12.19 -6.18
CA LYS A 431 3.24 -11.67 -6.82
C LYS A 431 1.98 -12.13 -6.09
N SER A 432 0.97 -11.26 -6.03
CA SER A 432 -0.24 -11.51 -5.23
C SER A 432 -1.16 -12.58 -5.80
N ASN A 433 -1.29 -12.66 -7.13
CA ASN A 433 -2.16 -13.61 -7.80
C ASN A 433 -1.31 -14.59 -8.63
N LYS A 434 -1.49 -15.89 -8.38
CA LYS A 434 -0.69 -16.96 -8.97
C LYS A 434 -1.62 -18.07 -9.41
N GLN A 435 -1.63 -18.40 -10.69
CA GLN A 435 -2.47 -19.47 -11.23
C GLN A 435 -1.62 -20.46 -12.03
N LEU A 436 -1.90 -21.75 -11.83
CA LEU A 436 -1.46 -22.78 -12.77
C LEU A 436 -2.47 -22.85 -13.90
N CYS A 437 -1.98 -22.75 -15.13
CA CYS A 437 -2.76 -22.80 -16.36
C CYS A 437 -2.23 -23.93 -17.24
N ILE A 438 -3.08 -24.92 -17.52
CA ILE A 438 -2.75 -26.07 -18.35
C ILE A 438 -3.70 -26.09 -19.55
N TYR A 439 -3.14 -26.07 -20.76
CA TYR A 439 -3.92 -26.22 -21.99
C TYR A 439 -3.80 -27.64 -22.52
N THR A 440 -4.94 -28.29 -22.72
CA THR A 440 -5.00 -29.69 -23.17
C THR A 440 -5.61 -29.82 -24.56
N GLY A 441 -5.18 -30.85 -25.27
CA GLY A 441 -5.72 -31.28 -26.57
C GLY A 441 -6.72 -32.42 -26.41
N ALA A 442 -6.55 -33.48 -27.21
CA ALA A 442 -7.35 -34.69 -27.05
C ALA A 442 -7.02 -35.40 -25.72
N LEU A 443 -8.05 -35.85 -25.02
CA LEU A 443 -7.96 -36.60 -23.77
C LEU A 443 -8.64 -37.96 -23.96
N ASP A 444 -8.15 -39.00 -23.28
CA ASP A 444 -8.83 -40.28 -23.21
C ASP A 444 -10.08 -40.22 -22.30
N SER A 445 -10.86 -41.29 -22.30
CA SER A 445 -11.99 -41.54 -21.40
C SER A 445 -11.57 -41.68 -19.93
N GLU A 446 -10.33 -42.09 -19.68
CA GLU A 446 -9.75 -42.12 -18.34
C GLU A 446 -9.36 -40.72 -17.86
N ILE A 447 -9.56 -40.47 -16.56
CA ILE A 447 -9.31 -39.17 -15.94
C ILE A 447 -7.82 -38.96 -15.70
N LEU A 448 -7.31 -37.84 -16.21
CA LEU A 448 -6.00 -37.30 -15.83
C LEU A 448 -6.18 -36.20 -14.78
N ARG A 449 -5.61 -36.40 -13.59
CA ARG A 449 -5.59 -35.39 -12.52
C ARG A 449 -4.22 -34.75 -12.35
N VAL A 450 -4.20 -33.62 -11.65
CA VAL A 450 -3.00 -32.87 -11.29
C VAL A 450 -2.91 -32.73 -9.78
N ASP A 451 -1.81 -33.19 -9.20
CA ASP A 451 -1.49 -32.97 -7.78
C ASP A 451 -0.33 -31.97 -7.66
N VAL A 452 -0.29 -31.22 -6.57
CA VAL A 452 0.78 -30.26 -6.23
C VAL A 452 1.63 -30.77 -5.06
N TRP A 453 2.93 -30.52 -5.12
CA TRP A 453 3.84 -30.84 -4.02
C TRP A 453 3.75 -29.78 -2.92
N THR A 454 3.44 -30.20 -1.69
CA THR A 454 3.32 -29.30 -0.51
C THR A 454 4.66 -29.04 0.19
N GLY A 455 5.76 -29.61 -0.31
CA GLY A 455 7.07 -29.65 0.36
C GLY A 455 7.33 -30.95 1.12
N SER A 456 6.29 -31.74 1.42
CA SER A 456 6.42 -33.04 2.10
C SER A 456 5.46 -34.13 1.62
N SER A 457 4.38 -33.76 0.92
CA SER A 457 3.41 -34.71 0.35
C SER A 457 2.69 -34.11 -0.85
N TRP A 458 2.05 -34.96 -1.65
CA TRP A 458 1.17 -34.56 -2.74
C TRP A 458 -0.23 -34.21 -2.25
N ALA A 459 -0.78 -33.09 -2.74
CA ALA A 459 -2.15 -32.67 -2.52
C ALA A 459 -2.91 -32.52 -3.85
N PRO A 460 -4.20 -32.91 -3.94
CA PRO A 460 -4.98 -32.74 -5.17
C PRO A 460 -5.13 -31.26 -5.52
N LEU A 461 -4.84 -30.91 -6.78
CA LEU A 461 -4.97 -29.54 -7.29
C LEU A 461 -6.08 -29.43 -8.35
N ILE A 462 -6.10 -30.33 -9.33
CA ILE A 462 -7.16 -30.45 -10.34
C ILE A 462 -7.59 -31.91 -10.40
N ASN A 463 -8.84 -32.21 -10.05
CA ASN A 463 -9.32 -33.60 -9.98
C ASN A 463 -9.51 -34.26 -11.35
N ALA A 464 -9.80 -33.49 -12.40
CA ALA A 464 -9.94 -33.99 -13.76
C ALA A 464 -9.66 -32.86 -14.75
N LEU A 465 -8.70 -33.08 -15.64
CA LEU A 465 -8.48 -32.17 -16.77
C LEU A 465 -9.60 -32.31 -17.79
N SER A 466 -9.98 -31.18 -18.37
CA SER A 466 -10.95 -31.07 -19.46
C SER A 466 -10.26 -30.53 -20.71
N VAL A 467 -10.83 -30.76 -21.89
CA VAL A 467 -10.28 -30.25 -23.16
C VAL A 467 -10.25 -28.71 -23.13
N GLY A 468 -9.09 -28.12 -23.44
CA GLY A 468 -8.86 -26.68 -23.42
C GLY A 468 -8.15 -26.18 -22.15
N TRP A 469 -8.45 -24.96 -21.72
CA TRP A 469 -7.79 -24.33 -20.56
C TRP A 469 -8.32 -24.87 -19.23
N ASN A 470 -7.40 -25.32 -18.38
CA ASN A 470 -7.64 -25.73 -17.01
C ASN A 470 -6.83 -24.81 -16.10
N ASN A 471 -7.52 -23.90 -15.41
CA ASN A 471 -6.89 -22.86 -14.59
C ASN A 471 -7.26 -23.05 -13.11
N VAL A 472 -6.27 -22.96 -12.24
CA VAL A 472 -6.46 -23.13 -10.79
C VAL A 472 -5.53 -22.19 -10.02
N SER A 473 -6.02 -21.63 -8.91
CA SER A 473 -5.19 -20.81 -8.03
C SER A 473 -4.14 -21.67 -7.34
N VAL A 474 -2.90 -21.20 -7.32
CA VAL A 474 -1.77 -21.82 -6.62
C VAL A 474 -1.14 -20.89 -5.59
N SER A 475 -1.80 -19.77 -5.26
CA SER A 475 -1.27 -18.77 -4.32
C SER A 475 -0.82 -19.34 -2.97
N ASP A 476 -1.55 -20.33 -2.45
CA ASP A 476 -1.26 -20.98 -1.16
C ASP A 476 -0.10 -21.99 -1.24
N TYR A 477 0.20 -22.50 -2.44
CA TYR A 477 1.23 -23.53 -2.66
C TYR A 477 2.55 -22.95 -3.17
N LEU A 478 2.49 -21.91 -4.01
CA LEU A 478 3.66 -21.24 -4.57
C LEU A 478 4.26 -20.25 -3.56
N THR A 479 5.04 -20.80 -2.61
CA THR A 479 5.64 -20.07 -1.49
C THR A 479 7.15 -19.89 -1.61
N SER A 480 7.75 -20.45 -2.66
CA SER A 480 9.18 -20.35 -2.96
C SER A 480 9.38 -20.18 -4.47
N ASN A 481 10.62 -20.00 -4.92
CA ASN A 481 10.94 -19.89 -6.35
C ASN A 481 10.80 -21.22 -7.13
N THR A 482 10.46 -22.32 -6.45
CA THR A 482 10.27 -23.64 -7.05
C THR A 482 8.84 -24.12 -6.85
N PHE A 483 8.22 -24.65 -7.90
CA PHE A 483 6.87 -25.20 -7.90
C PHE A 483 6.86 -26.55 -8.61
N THR A 484 6.17 -27.54 -8.07
CA THR A 484 6.16 -28.89 -8.66
C THR A 484 4.76 -29.45 -8.62
N VAL A 485 4.35 -30.02 -9.76
CA VAL A 485 3.09 -30.75 -9.91
C VAL A 485 3.38 -32.11 -10.51
N ARG A 486 2.43 -33.03 -10.38
CA ARG A 486 2.44 -34.28 -11.14
C ARG A 486 1.14 -34.49 -11.90
N PHE A 487 1.26 -35.13 -13.04
CA PHE A 487 0.14 -35.68 -13.80
C PHE A 487 -0.05 -37.14 -13.41
N LYS A 488 -1.27 -37.50 -13.02
CA LYS A 488 -1.53 -38.81 -12.43
C LYS A 488 -2.84 -39.42 -12.89
N ASP A 489 -2.83 -40.73 -13.14
CA ASP A 489 -4.03 -41.54 -13.41
C ASP A 489 -4.84 -41.83 -12.13
N GLU A 490 -6.13 -42.11 -12.28
CA GLU A 490 -6.99 -42.42 -11.13
C GLU A 490 -7.06 -43.91 -10.80
N ILE A 491 -7.11 -44.78 -11.81
CA ILE A 491 -7.46 -46.19 -11.59
C ILE A 491 -6.57 -47.09 -12.46
N PRO A 492 -5.76 -47.97 -11.83
CA PRO A 492 -5.08 -49.05 -12.53
C PRO A 492 -6.04 -49.86 -13.40
N ASP A 493 -5.79 -49.96 -14.70
CA ASP A 493 -6.57 -50.84 -15.58
C ASP A 493 -5.77 -51.54 -16.69
N GLU A 494 -6.45 -52.39 -17.47
CA GLU A 494 -5.84 -53.25 -18.51
C GLU A 494 -5.68 -52.54 -19.87
N THR A 495 -6.22 -51.33 -20.00
CA THR A 495 -6.20 -50.48 -21.19
C THR A 495 -5.15 -49.41 -20.99
N ARG A 496 -4.38 -49.12 -22.05
CA ARG A 496 -3.38 -48.05 -21.99
C ARG A 496 -4.00 -46.75 -22.48
N SER A 497 -4.02 -45.73 -21.63
CA SER A 497 -4.57 -44.41 -21.92
C SER A 497 -3.48 -43.41 -22.36
N SER A 498 -3.93 -42.30 -22.98
CA SER A 498 -3.04 -41.19 -23.35
C SER A 498 -3.74 -39.84 -23.38
N TRP A 499 -3.01 -38.76 -23.04
CA TRP A 499 -3.55 -37.41 -22.92
C TRP A 499 -2.62 -36.38 -23.54
N GLN A 500 -3.17 -35.42 -24.28
CA GLN A 500 -2.40 -34.35 -24.92
C GLN A 500 -2.38 -33.07 -24.08
N ILE A 501 -1.19 -32.54 -23.85
CA ILE A 501 -0.95 -31.27 -23.16
C ILE A 501 -0.12 -30.38 -24.07
N ASP A 502 -0.66 -29.21 -24.42
CA ASP A 502 0.08 -28.21 -25.19
C ASP A 502 1.00 -27.44 -24.26
N CYS A 503 0.50 -26.88 -23.17
CA CYS A 503 1.34 -26.10 -22.27
C CYS A 503 0.93 -26.24 -20.81
N ALA A 504 1.92 -26.09 -19.92
CA ALA A 504 1.70 -25.86 -18.50
C ALA A 504 2.51 -24.64 -18.08
N LEU A 505 1.83 -23.61 -17.59
CA LEU A 505 2.46 -22.35 -17.17
C LEU A 505 1.90 -21.86 -15.83
N ILE A 506 2.73 -21.11 -15.10
CA ILE A 506 2.30 -20.28 -13.98
C ILE A 506 2.05 -18.87 -14.51
N LEU A 507 0.81 -18.42 -14.39
CA LEU A 507 0.39 -17.06 -14.67
C LEU A 507 0.49 -16.25 -13.38
N LEU A 508 1.43 -15.31 -13.34
CA LEU A 508 1.63 -14.39 -12.23
C LEU A 508 1.02 -13.05 -12.58
N ARG A 509 0.24 -12.48 -11.65
CA ARG A 509 -0.39 -11.17 -11.84
C ARG A 509 -0.30 -10.32 -10.58
N GLU A 510 0.05 -9.05 -10.79
CA GLU A 510 -0.01 -7.99 -9.79
C GLU A 510 -0.57 -6.75 -10.46
N ASP A 511 -1.65 -6.20 -9.91
CA ASP A 511 -2.24 -4.97 -10.41
C ASP A 511 -1.55 -3.79 -9.71
N GLN A 512 -1.13 -2.78 -10.47
CA GLN A 512 -0.32 -1.69 -9.94
C GLN A 512 -0.68 -0.30 -10.49
N ILE A 513 -0.28 0.72 -9.74
CA ILE A 513 -0.31 2.14 -10.11
C ILE A 513 1.06 2.73 -9.85
N GLN A 514 1.54 3.57 -10.77
CA GLN A 514 2.71 4.42 -10.54
C GLN A 514 2.44 5.83 -11.06
N ILE A 515 2.54 6.82 -10.16
CA ILE A 515 2.31 8.23 -10.48
C ILE A 515 3.49 9.03 -9.94
N GLU A 516 4.01 9.96 -10.73
CA GLU A 516 5.01 10.91 -10.29
C GLU A 516 4.42 12.32 -10.29
N PHE A 517 4.35 12.95 -9.13
CA PHE A 517 3.95 14.34 -8.96
C PHE A 517 5.17 15.25 -8.84
N THR A 518 5.07 16.45 -9.38
CA THR A 518 6.12 17.48 -9.28
C THR A 518 5.52 18.82 -8.86
N GLY A 519 6.25 19.57 -8.06
CA GLY A 519 5.90 20.94 -7.69
C GLY A 519 7.13 21.77 -7.38
N ASN A 520 6.91 23.02 -7.03
CA ASN A 520 7.98 23.96 -6.67
C ASN A 520 7.65 24.65 -5.33
N LEU A 521 8.66 24.81 -4.48
CA LEU A 521 8.63 25.62 -3.27
C LEU A 521 9.34 26.96 -3.51
N ASP A 522 8.60 28.06 -3.44
CA ASP A 522 9.12 29.44 -3.40
C ASP A 522 9.82 29.79 -2.04
N ALA A 523 10.27 28.78 -1.29
CA ALA A 523 10.77 28.90 0.07
C ALA A 523 12.26 28.58 0.14
N GLN A 524 13.10 29.55 -0.22
CA GLN A 524 14.52 29.51 0.11
C GLN A 524 14.67 29.62 1.63
N ASN A 525 15.41 28.69 2.26
CA ASN A 525 15.64 28.60 3.71
C ASN A 525 14.50 28.01 4.57
N CYS A 526 13.83 26.97 4.07
CA CYS A 526 12.92 26.15 4.87
C CYS A 526 13.65 25.46 6.05
N THR A 527 13.13 25.60 7.27
CA THR A 527 13.67 24.95 8.49
C THR A 527 12.90 23.71 8.92
N GLU A 528 11.67 23.55 8.44
CA GLU A 528 10.83 22.38 8.68
C GLU A 528 9.91 22.16 7.47
N LEU A 529 9.95 20.95 6.91
CA LEU A 529 9.06 20.52 5.84
C LEU A 529 8.12 19.43 6.37
N ILE A 530 6.82 19.63 6.25
CA ILE A 530 5.81 18.61 6.54
C ILE A 530 5.16 18.26 5.21
N TRP A 531 5.11 16.99 4.85
CA TRP A 531 4.37 16.54 3.68
C TRP A 531 3.21 15.64 4.13
N THR A 532 2.03 15.94 3.60
CA THR A 532 0.76 15.32 3.97
C THR A 532 0.08 14.80 2.71
N ILE A 533 -0.41 13.56 2.75
CA ILE A 533 -1.23 12.98 1.70
C ILE A 533 -2.54 12.49 2.30
N ASP A 534 -3.63 12.72 1.60
CA ASP A 534 -4.91 12.11 1.89
C ASP A 534 -5.37 11.26 0.70
N CYS A 535 -5.71 10.00 0.97
CA CYS A 535 -6.07 9.06 -0.09
C CYS A 535 -6.93 7.89 0.42
N SER A 536 -7.61 7.25 -0.53
CA SER A 536 -8.30 5.98 -0.37
C SER A 536 -8.26 5.17 -1.67
N SER A 537 -8.83 3.97 -1.64
CA SER A 537 -8.88 3.03 -2.77
C SER A 537 -10.30 2.57 -3.01
N THR A 538 -10.59 2.04 -4.19
CA THR A 538 -11.86 1.35 -4.46
C THR A 538 -11.92 -0.07 -3.90
N ILE A 539 -10.81 -0.61 -3.39
CA ILE A 539 -10.75 -1.95 -2.77
C ILE A 539 -10.22 -1.86 -1.33
N GLY A 540 -10.49 -2.90 -0.54
CA GLY A 540 -10.22 -2.89 0.91
C GLY A 540 -8.74 -2.97 1.31
N SER A 541 -7.82 -3.29 0.39
CA SER A 541 -6.40 -3.42 0.71
C SER A 541 -5.51 -3.20 -0.52
N VAL A 542 -4.81 -2.06 -0.54
CA VAL A 542 -3.75 -1.75 -1.51
C VAL A 542 -2.50 -1.39 -0.73
N ASN A 543 -1.37 -2.03 -1.03
CA ASN A 543 -0.08 -1.60 -0.49
C ASN A 543 0.40 -0.39 -1.29
N VAL A 544 0.50 0.77 -0.66
CA VAL A 544 0.91 2.02 -1.30
C VAL A 544 2.18 2.56 -0.65
N THR A 545 3.18 2.87 -1.48
CA THR A 545 4.41 3.53 -1.09
C THR A 545 4.43 4.95 -1.66
N PHE A 546 4.61 5.94 -0.79
CA PHE A 546 4.78 7.35 -1.12
C PHE A 546 6.24 7.73 -0.87
N GLN A 547 6.92 8.23 -1.90
CA GLN A 547 8.36 8.44 -1.87
C GLN A 547 8.69 9.84 -2.39
N LEU A 548 9.39 10.65 -1.58
CA LEU A 548 10.04 11.87 -2.06
C LEU A 548 11.34 11.50 -2.79
N PHE A 549 11.62 12.24 -3.86
CA PHE A 549 12.88 12.11 -4.58
C PHE A 549 14.04 12.66 -3.74
N ASP A 550 15.11 11.89 -3.65
CA ASP A 550 16.34 12.30 -2.98
C ASP A 550 17.37 12.74 -4.02
N TYR A 551 17.55 14.05 -4.15
CA TYR A 551 18.46 14.68 -5.10
C TYR A 551 19.94 14.39 -4.81
N GLU A 552 20.29 13.99 -3.59
CA GLU A 552 21.66 13.57 -3.25
C GLU A 552 21.92 12.13 -3.71
N ALA A 553 20.94 11.23 -3.52
CA ALA A 553 21.02 9.84 -3.98
C ALA A 553 20.75 9.67 -5.48
N GLY A 554 20.02 10.61 -6.09
CA GLY A 554 19.58 10.56 -7.48
C GLY A 554 18.43 9.58 -7.75
N ASP A 555 17.68 9.18 -6.72
CA ASP A 555 16.55 8.24 -6.83
C ASP A 555 15.48 8.52 -5.76
N PHE A 556 14.33 7.85 -5.85
CA PHE A 556 13.26 7.93 -4.86
C PHE A 556 13.64 7.23 -3.56
N SER A 557 13.30 7.86 -2.43
CA SER A 557 13.64 7.35 -1.10
C SER A 557 12.94 6.02 -0.82
N VAL A 558 13.70 5.00 -0.44
CA VAL A 558 13.15 3.68 -0.08
C VAL A 558 12.86 3.53 1.42
N SER A 559 13.33 4.46 2.27
CA SER A 559 13.12 4.46 3.72
C SER A 559 13.34 5.86 4.33
N GLY A 560 13.05 6.02 5.63
CA GLY A 560 13.32 7.24 6.39
C GLY A 560 12.30 8.37 6.17
N ASP A 561 12.75 9.62 6.29
CA ASP A 561 11.91 10.82 6.28
C ASP A 561 11.32 11.18 4.90
N GLY A 562 11.75 10.47 3.85
CA GLY A 562 11.26 10.61 2.48
C GLY A 562 10.39 9.45 2.01
N CYS A 563 10.04 8.48 2.86
CA CYS A 563 9.29 7.29 2.45
C CYS A 563 8.23 6.89 3.49
N ILE A 564 6.97 6.81 3.05
CA ILE A 564 5.85 6.26 3.81
C ILE A 564 5.30 5.06 3.06
N THR A 565 5.10 3.93 3.74
CA THR A 565 4.36 2.79 3.21
C THR A 565 3.12 2.56 4.05
N ALA A 566 1.96 2.41 3.43
CA ALA A 566 0.68 2.19 4.09
C ALA A 566 -0.20 1.22 3.33
N THR A 567 -1.14 0.58 4.04
CA THR A 567 -2.23 -0.16 3.42
C THR A 567 -3.42 0.78 3.28
N VAL A 568 -3.78 1.13 2.04
CA VAL A 568 -4.90 2.01 1.71
C VAL A 568 -6.16 1.17 1.46
N GLY A 569 -7.22 1.45 2.21
CA GLY A 569 -8.52 0.78 2.09
C GLY A 569 -9.58 1.65 1.42
N MET A 570 -10.86 1.32 1.65
CA MET A 570 -11.99 2.06 1.07
C MET A 570 -12.30 3.38 1.78
N GLU A 571 -11.86 3.52 3.03
CA GLU A 571 -11.97 4.75 3.83
C GLU A 571 -10.74 5.64 3.60
N ASP A 572 -10.92 6.95 3.69
CA ASP A 572 -9.82 7.92 3.57
C ASP A 572 -8.83 7.78 4.73
N ILE A 573 -7.55 7.88 4.38
CA ILE A 573 -6.46 7.93 5.32
C ILE A 573 -5.60 9.17 5.06
N THR A 574 -5.29 9.90 6.13
CA THR A 574 -4.32 11.00 6.11
C THR A 574 -2.98 10.52 6.65
N LEU A 575 -1.94 10.64 5.83
CA LEU A 575 -0.57 10.30 6.18
C LEU A 575 0.25 11.59 6.20
N SER A 576 1.12 11.76 7.20
CA SER A 576 2.03 12.91 7.23
C SER A 576 3.37 12.55 7.84
N GLN A 577 4.43 13.22 7.39
CA GLN A 577 5.77 13.10 7.96
C GLN A 577 6.45 14.48 8.00
N THR A 578 7.26 14.70 9.05
CA THR A 578 7.98 15.95 9.28
C THR A 578 9.48 15.76 9.12
N ILE A 579 10.09 16.61 8.31
CA ILE A 579 11.52 16.64 8.00
C ILE A 579 12.13 17.90 8.62
N ARG A 580 13.06 17.73 9.57
CA ARG A 580 13.76 18.83 10.27
C ARG A 580 15.25 18.94 9.96
N ALA A 581 15.80 17.95 9.27
CA ALA A 581 17.21 17.90 8.90
C ALA A 581 17.36 17.46 7.44
N ASN A 582 18.40 17.94 6.77
CA ASN A 582 18.72 17.58 5.38
C ASN A 582 17.55 17.82 4.39
N ILE A 583 16.74 18.86 4.61
CA ILE A 583 15.59 19.22 3.75
C ILE A 583 16.03 19.41 2.29
N THR A 584 17.26 19.89 2.07
CA THR A 584 17.90 20.07 0.76
C THR A 584 18.12 18.77 -0.03
N ARG A 585 17.91 17.59 0.57
CA ARG A 585 17.88 16.32 -0.16
C ARG A 585 16.58 16.13 -0.94
N PHE A 586 15.46 16.70 -0.46
CA PHE A 586 14.13 16.46 -1.02
C PHE A 586 13.60 17.64 -1.86
N ILE A 587 14.30 18.77 -1.82
CA ILE A 587 14.01 19.98 -2.57
C ILE A 587 15.32 20.43 -3.22
N ASP A 588 15.31 20.65 -4.53
CA ASP A 588 16.50 21.10 -5.24
C ASP A 588 16.79 22.61 -5.04
N VAL A 589 17.87 23.10 -5.66
CA VAL A 589 18.29 24.51 -5.55
C VAL A 589 17.29 25.52 -6.13
N ASN A 590 16.39 25.08 -7.01
CA ASN A 590 15.34 25.91 -7.61
C ASN A 590 14.02 25.82 -6.83
N GLY A 591 13.95 24.99 -5.79
CA GLY A 591 12.72 24.72 -5.04
C GLY A 591 11.91 23.54 -5.59
N ASP A 592 12.39 22.85 -6.63
CA ASP A 592 11.64 21.77 -7.27
C ASP A 592 11.65 20.50 -6.40
N TRP A 593 10.49 19.87 -6.25
CA TRP A 593 10.32 18.61 -5.54
C TRP A 593 9.57 17.61 -6.41
N LYS A 594 9.80 16.32 -6.13
CA LYS A 594 9.11 15.21 -6.79
C LYS A 594 8.65 14.19 -5.78
N MET A 595 7.48 13.61 -6.03
CA MET A 595 6.93 12.50 -5.27
C MET A 595 6.51 11.38 -6.21
N ARG A 596 6.88 10.14 -5.89
CA ARG A 596 6.36 8.94 -6.54
C ARG A 596 5.38 8.24 -5.61
N ILE A 597 4.25 7.86 -6.16
CA ILE A 597 3.24 7.03 -5.49
C ILE A 597 3.14 5.71 -6.25
N THR A 598 3.44 4.62 -5.56
CA THR A 598 3.37 3.26 -6.11
C THR A 598 2.33 2.47 -5.33
N GLY A 599 1.25 2.05 -5.97
CA GLY A 599 0.22 1.18 -5.37
C GLY A 599 0.26 -0.21 -5.98
N LYS A 600 0.12 -1.26 -5.16
CA LYS A 600 0.09 -2.66 -5.59
C LYS A 600 -1.02 -3.45 -4.89
N ALA A 601 -1.72 -4.29 -5.66
CA ALA A 601 -2.79 -5.16 -5.15
C ALA A 601 -3.01 -6.43 -6.00
N ALA A 602 -3.84 -7.33 -5.49
CA ALA A 602 -4.19 -8.60 -6.16
C ALA A 602 -5.26 -8.47 -7.25
N SER A 603 -5.98 -7.34 -7.28
CA SER A 603 -7.08 -7.06 -8.20
C SER A 603 -7.07 -5.59 -8.63
N LEU A 604 -7.60 -5.29 -9.82
CA LEU A 604 -7.72 -3.92 -10.32
C LEU A 604 -8.43 -3.02 -9.30
N PHE A 605 -7.84 -1.87 -9.07
CA PHE A 605 -8.31 -0.83 -8.18
C PHE A 605 -8.13 0.54 -8.81
N ASN A 606 -8.86 1.52 -8.29
CA ASN A 606 -8.55 2.92 -8.49
C ASN A 606 -8.02 3.50 -7.18
N LEU A 607 -6.92 4.24 -7.26
CA LEU A 607 -6.41 5.05 -6.16
C LEU A 607 -7.03 6.44 -6.24
N LYS A 608 -7.71 6.86 -5.18
CA LYS A 608 -8.31 8.18 -5.03
C LYS A 608 -7.40 9.01 -4.13
N ILE A 609 -6.98 10.18 -4.60
CA ILE A 609 -6.12 11.10 -3.83
C ILE A 609 -6.85 12.43 -3.70
N ASP A 610 -6.98 12.92 -2.47
CA ASP A 610 -7.73 14.13 -2.10
C ASP A 610 -6.81 15.29 -1.66
N LEU A 611 -5.61 14.96 -1.17
CA LEU A 611 -4.65 15.96 -0.75
C LEU A 611 -3.23 15.48 -1.05
N ILE A 612 -2.41 16.36 -1.63
CA ILE A 612 -0.95 16.27 -1.54
C ILE A 612 -0.45 17.66 -1.18
N GLU A 613 -0.03 17.84 0.06
CA GLU A 613 0.38 19.13 0.61
C GLU A 613 1.82 19.05 1.13
N LEU A 614 2.66 19.98 0.68
CA LEU A 614 3.96 20.26 1.29
C LEU A 614 3.85 21.58 2.03
N LYS A 615 3.92 21.52 3.36
CA LYS A 615 3.95 22.67 4.25
C LYS A 615 5.40 22.97 4.64
N ALA A 616 5.91 24.12 4.20
CA ALA A 616 7.24 24.60 4.58
C ALA A 616 7.15 25.74 5.59
N ALA A 617 7.92 25.62 6.66
CA ALA A 617 8.16 26.70 7.61
C ALA A 617 9.43 27.43 7.20
N SER A 618 9.32 28.72 6.85
CA SER A 618 10.46 29.60 6.62
C SER A 618 10.41 30.75 7.62
N PRO A 619 11.55 31.16 8.21
CA PRO A 619 11.61 32.40 8.97
C PRO A 619 11.28 33.56 8.02
N SER A 620 10.25 34.33 8.38
CA SER A 620 9.92 35.59 7.74
C SER A 620 10.28 36.75 8.67
N ASN A 621 10.24 37.97 8.12
CA ASN A 621 10.57 39.27 8.70
C ASN A 621 10.49 39.31 10.23
N TYR A 622 11.54 39.86 10.85
CA TYR A 622 11.59 40.11 12.27
C TYR A 622 10.52 41.14 12.67
N ARG A 623 9.79 40.89 13.78
CA ARG A 623 8.73 41.78 14.27
C ARG A 623 8.86 42.09 15.76
N LEU A 624 8.58 43.32 16.15
CA LEU A 624 8.43 43.79 17.54
C LEU A 624 7.11 44.57 17.69
N GLU A 625 6.30 44.18 18.68
CA GLU A 625 5.04 44.84 19.01
C GLU A 625 4.86 44.89 20.54
N LEU A 626 4.82 46.11 21.08
CA LEU A 626 4.84 46.40 22.51
C LEU A 626 3.63 47.22 22.91
N GLN A 627 2.90 46.79 23.94
CA GLN A 627 1.76 47.52 24.46
C GLN A 627 2.01 48.02 25.88
N ASN A 628 1.49 49.20 26.20
CA ASN A 628 1.50 49.72 27.58
C ASN A 628 0.20 50.49 27.88
N LEU A 629 -0.19 50.49 29.15
CA LEU A 629 -1.39 51.12 29.66
C LEU A 629 -1.03 52.28 30.59
N PHE A 630 -1.54 53.47 30.27
CA PHE A 630 -1.34 54.69 31.04
C PHE A 630 -2.64 55.07 31.75
N LYS A 631 -2.49 55.65 32.94
CA LYS A 631 -3.61 56.12 33.76
C LYS A 631 -3.54 57.64 33.90
N LEU A 632 -4.49 58.33 33.30
CA LEU A 632 -4.69 59.77 33.47
C LEU A 632 -5.33 60.05 34.84
N ASP A 633 -4.93 61.15 35.47
CA ASP A 633 -5.56 61.64 36.70
C ASP A 633 -6.79 62.49 36.35
N LEU A 634 -7.92 61.82 36.10
CA LEU A 634 -9.19 62.51 35.79
C LEU A 634 -9.77 63.29 36.98
N SER A 635 -9.24 63.11 38.20
CA SER A 635 -9.64 63.91 39.36
C SER A 635 -9.02 65.31 39.31
N ALA A 636 -7.76 65.41 38.88
CA ALA A 636 -7.09 66.67 38.63
C ALA A 636 -7.44 67.26 37.26
N TYR A 637 -7.78 66.43 36.29
CA TYR A 637 -8.09 66.82 34.91
C TYR A 637 -9.39 66.19 34.40
N PRO A 638 -10.57 66.74 34.76
CA PRO A 638 -11.85 66.26 34.25
C PRO A 638 -11.94 66.31 32.72
N LEU A 639 -12.62 65.33 32.12
CA LEU A 639 -12.71 65.14 30.67
C LEU A 639 -13.18 66.39 29.90
N ASP A 640 -14.09 67.18 30.49
CA ASP A 640 -14.65 68.39 29.87
C ASP A 640 -13.61 69.49 29.59
N TYR A 641 -12.46 69.44 30.26
CA TYR A 641 -11.39 70.44 30.15
C TYR A 641 -10.16 69.93 29.40
N ILE A 642 -10.23 68.71 28.84
CA ILE A 642 -9.18 68.13 28.02
C ILE A 642 -9.42 68.50 26.56
N TYR A 643 -8.37 68.96 25.88
CA TYR A 643 -8.40 69.37 24.48
C TYR A 643 -7.75 68.36 23.55
N GLY A 644 -7.01 67.40 24.11
CA GLY A 644 -6.28 66.40 23.36
C GLY A 644 -5.31 65.62 24.22
N LEU A 645 -4.62 64.68 23.60
CA LEU A 645 -3.55 63.91 24.21
C LEU A 645 -2.24 64.14 23.45
N GLU A 646 -1.13 63.97 24.15
CA GLU A 646 0.18 63.88 23.53
C GLU A 646 0.91 62.65 24.07
N ILE A 647 1.43 61.81 23.17
CA ILE A 647 2.19 60.60 23.48
C ILE A 647 3.63 60.87 23.05
N MET A 648 4.60 60.53 23.88
CA MET A 648 6.02 60.61 23.52
C MET A 648 6.73 59.31 23.87
N VAL A 649 7.50 58.82 22.89
CA VAL A 649 8.49 57.76 23.09
C VAL A 649 9.87 58.34 22.77
N ARG A 650 10.84 58.14 23.66
CA ARG A 650 12.25 58.38 23.40
C ARG A 650 12.98 57.04 23.31
N TYR A 651 13.58 56.77 22.17
CA TYR A 651 14.17 55.47 21.89
C TYR A 651 15.39 55.55 20.96
N THR A 652 16.25 54.55 21.00
CA THR A 652 17.27 54.29 19.97
C THR A 652 17.11 52.87 19.44
N VAL A 653 17.69 52.60 18.27
CA VAL A 653 17.68 51.30 17.61
C VAL A 653 19.09 50.88 17.23
N SER A 654 19.36 49.58 17.17
CA SER A 654 20.63 49.06 16.67
C SER A 654 20.85 49.41 15.19
N GLU A 655 19.77 49.42 14.40
CA GLU A 655 19.77 49.64 12.95
C GLU A 655 18.57 50.49 12.52
N ALA A 656 18.74 51.31 11.47
CA ALA A 656 17.73 52.27 11.01
C ALA A 656 16.97 51.79 9.76
N ALA A 657 16.82 50.47 9.61
CA ALA A 657 16.19 49.86 8.44
C ALA A 657 14.68 50.14 8.39
N GLU A 658 14.01 50.24 9.54
CA GLU A 658 12.55 50.23 9.63
C GLU A 658 11.97 51.49 10.30
N ARG A 659 10.72 51.80 9.98
CA ARG A 659 9.93 52.82 10.68
C ARG A 659 9.24 52.25 11.91
N TRP A 660 9.10 53.08 12.93
CA TRP A 660 8.37 52.76 14.16
C TRP A 660 7.05 53.52 14.22
N PHE A 661 5.99 52.83 14.57
CA PHE A 661 4.63 53.33 14.58
C PHE A 661 4.05 53.28 15.99
N ILE A 662 3.23 54.27 16.32
CA ILE A 662 2.45 54.30 17.55
C ILE A 662 0.98 54.36 17.16
N LYS A 663 0.16 53.51 17.79
CA LYS A 663 -1.30 53.62 17.77
C LYS A 663 -1.83 53.68 19.21
N ALA A 664 -3.04 54.20 19.37
CA ALA A 664 -3.77 54.16 20.64
C ALA A 664 -5.01 53.29 20.49
N TYR A 665 -5.42 52.64 21.58
CA TYR A 665 -6.60 51.79 21.58
C TYR A 665 -7.85 52.66 21.57
N ASP A 666 -8.65 52.53 20.51
CA ASP A 666 -9.96 53.14 20.38
C ASP A 666 -10.98 52.29 21.15
N TRP A 667 -11.42 52.79 22.29
CA TRP A 667 -12.40 52.11 23.15
C TRP A 667 -13.79 52.00 22.53
N SER A 668 -14.11 52.80 21.51
CA SER A 668 -15.38 52.73 20.78
C SER A 668 -15.36 51.72 19.63
N ALA A 669 -14.19 51.49 19.03
CA ALA A 669 -14.00 50.56 17.91
C ALA A 669 -13.34 49.23 18.29
N GLU A 670 -13.01 49.05 19.58
CA GLU A 670 -12.35 47.86 20.13
C GLU A 670 -11.08 47.45 19.36
N SER A 671 -10.31 48.43 18.89
CA SER A 671 -9.12 48.22 18.05
C SER A 671 -8.11 49.36 18.17
N PHE A 672 -6.84 49.09 17.83
CA PHE A 672 -5.82 50.13 17.78
C PHE A 672 -5.95 50.98 16.51
N SER A 673 -5.99 52.31 16.69
CA SER A 673 -6.15 53.29 15.62
C SER A 673 -5.15 54.44 15.76
N ASP A 674 -4.83 55.07 14.64
CA ASP A 674 -4.07 56.32 14.51
C ASP A 674 -4.94 57.48 13.98
N GLU A 675 -6.26 57.30 13.95
CA GLU A 675 -7.19 58.33 13.50
C GLU A 675 -7.10 59.59 14.39
N GLY A 676 -6.88 60.75 13.77
CA GLY A 676 -6.72 62.03 14.48
C GLY A 676 -5.30 62.30 15.00
N PHE A 677 -4.34 61.41 14.72
CA PHE A 677 -2.93 61.62 15.04
C PHE A 677 -2.33 62.64 14.07
N ASN A 678 -1.42 63.48 14.56
CA ASN A 678 -0.67 64.42 13.73
C ASN A 678 0.34 63.75 12.78
N VAL A 679 0.79 62.53 13.08
CA VAL A 679 1.74 61.75 12.28
C VAL A 679 1.28 60.30 12.22
N THR A 680 1.06 59.78 11.00
CA THR A 680 0.66 58.38 10.75
C THR A 680 1.65 57.60 9.89
N MET A 681 2.61 58.29 9.25
CA MET A 681 3.61 57.65 8.37
C MET A 681 4.73 56.90 9.13
N GLY A 682 4.66 56.83 10.45
CA GLY A 682 5.72 56.27 11.30
C GLY A 682 6.91 57.21 11.47
N ASN A 683 7.81 56.86 12.39
CA ASN A 683 9.05 57.55 12.65
C ASN A 683 10.23 56.74 12.10
N GLN A 684 10.98 57.32 11.16
CA GLN A 684 12.26 56.76 10.75
C GLN A 684 13.33 57.10 11.80
N PRO A 685 13.90 56.11 12.51
CA PRO A 685 14.91 56.37 13.51
C PRO A 685 16.29 56.59 12.85
N ILE A 686 17.17 57.27 13.57
CA ILE A 686 18.61 57.26 13.28
C ILE A 686 19.25 56.21 14.19
N ALA A 687 19.97 55.25 13.59
CA ALA A 687 20.62 54.15 14.32
C ALA A 687 21.62 54.68 15.34
N ASN A 688 21.66 54.05 16.52
CA ASN A 688 22.59 54.37 17.61
C ASN A 688 22.54 55.83 18.10
N LYS A 689 21.41 56.53 17.90
CA LYS A 689 21.14 57.87 18.43
C LYS A 689 19.76 57.92 19.05
N TRP A 690 19.61 58.70 20.12
CA TRP A 690 18.31 58.93 20.75
C TRP A 690 17.38 59.72 19.83
N ASN A 691 16.26 59.10 19.46
CA ASN A 691 15.17 59.66 18.68
C ASN A 691 14.00 59.99 19.62
N ASN A 692 13.28 61.09 19.35
CA ASN A 692 12.04 61.43 20.04
C ASN A 692 10.88 61.32 19.05
N TYR A 693 9.93 60.43 19.33
CA TYR A 693 8.72 60.28 18.54
C TYR A 693 7.53 60.78 19.36
N THR A 694 6.98 61.93 18.96
CA THR A 694 5.87 62.60 19.63
C THR A 694 4.64 62.63 18.74
N ILE A 695 3.55 62.10 19.25
CA ILE A 695 2.23 62.10 18.63
C ILE A 695 1.32 63.05 19.40
N SER A 696 0.59 63.92 18.69
CA SER A 696 -0.49 64.73 19.26
C SER A 696 -1.82 64.30 18.67
N ILE A 697 -2.82 64.15 19.54
CA ILE A 697 -4.19 63.72 19.21
C ILE A 697 -5.13 64.84 19.64
N ASN A 698 -5.48 65.72 18.70
CA ASN A 698 -6.30 66.91 18.96
C ASN A 698 -7.77 66.73 18.53
N LEU A 699 -8.03 65.78 17.63
CA LEU A 699 -9.35 65.45 17.12
C LEU A 699 -9.70 64.04 17.56
N ASN A 700 -10.96 63.80 17.92
CA ASN A 700 -11.48 62.50 18.34
C ASN A 700 -10.73 61.86 19.53
N TRP A 701 -9.97 62.65 20.32
CA TRP A 701 -9.12 62.16 21.40
C TRP A 701 -9.91 61.38 22.47
N THR A 702 -11.19 61.70 22.64
CA THR A 702 -12.10 61.05 23.59
C THR A 702 -12.29 59.56 23.32
N ARG A 703 -12.08 59.09 22.07
CA ARG A 703 -12.13 57.67 21.70
C ARG A 703 -11.01 56.85 22.33
N TYR A 704 -9.89 57.50 22.66
CA TYR A 704 -8.68 56.85 23.19
C TYR A 704 -8.58 56.88 24.72
N VAL A 705 -9.51 57.57 25.39
CA VAL A 705 -9.57 57.66 26.87
C VAL A 705 -10.82 56.93 27.37
N ARG A 706 -10.64 55.86 28.11
CA ARG A 706 -11.75 55.17 28.78
C ARG A 706 -12.25 56.00 29.96
N GLY A 707 -13.51 55.83 30.37
CA GLY A 707 -14.14 56.63 31.44
C GLY A 707 -13.42 56.61 32.81
N ASP A 708 -12.52 55.65 33.03
CA ASP A 708 -11.65 55.58 34.21
C ASP A 708 -10.30 56.29 34.03
N GLY A 709 -10.03 56.91 32.87
CA GLY A 709 -8.77 57.58 32.53
C GLY A 709 -7.72 56.67 31.90
N ALA A 710 -8.06 55.44 31.53
CA ALA A 710 -7.13 54.52 30.90
C ALA A 710 -6.86 54.89 29.42
N VAL A 711 -5.58 54.90 29.04
CA VAL A 711 -5.10 55.10 27.67
C VAL A 711 -4.12 53.97 27.35
N GLN A 712 -4.45 53.12 26.38
CA GLN A 712 -3.56 52.04 25.94
C GLN A 712 -2.91 52.42 24.62
N ILE A 713 -1.61 52.19 24.50
CA ILE A 713 -0.86 52.43 23.27
C ILE A 713 -0.17 51.15 22.83
N VAL A 714 0.10 51.05 21.53
CA VAL A 714 0.97 50.03 20.94
C VAL A 714 2.08 50.72 20.15
N LEU A 715 3.32 50.31 20.40
CA LEU A 715 4.52 50.65 19.63
C LEU A 715 4.91 49.42 18.81
N TYR A 716 5.00 49.58 17.49
CA TYR A 716 5.32 48.48 16.59
C TYR A 716 6.17 48.94 15.41
N ASP A 717 6.88 48.00 14.80
CA ASP A 717 7.75 48.22 13.65
C ASP A 717 7.04 48.08 12.28
N GLU A 718 7.70 48.49 11.20
CA GLU A 718 7.20 48.36 9.83
C GLU A 718 7.23 46.89 9.37
N GLY A 719 8.19 46.10 9.87
CA GLY A 719 8.31 44.67 9.64
C GLY A 719 8.86 44.33 8.25
N VAL A 720 9.93 44.99 7.85
CA VAL A 720 10.58 44.83 6.53
C VAL A 720 12.10 44.71 6.72
N GLY A 721 12.53 43.53 7.17
CA GLY A 721 13.95 43.22 7.29
C GLY A 721 14.23 41.73 7.51
N GLU A 722 15.27 41.23 6.86
CA GLU A 722 15.92 39.94 7.17
C GLU A 722 16.91 40.07 8.35
N SER A 723 17.08 41.28 8.89
CA SER A 723 18.02 41.60 9.98
C SER A 723 17.24 41.91 11.26
N GLN A 724 17.72 41.37 12.38
CA GLN A 724 17.07 41.49 13.69
C GLN A 724 17.47 42.80 14.39
N THR A 725 16.50 43.68 14.63
CA THR A 725 16.72 44.98 15.29
C THR A 725 16.50 44.88 16.80
N PHE A 726 17.32 45.63 17.56
CA PHE A 726 17.13 45.88 18.98
C PHE A 726 16.58 47.29 19.19
N LEU A 727 15.52 47.40 19.99
CA LEU A 727 14.88 48.65 20.39
C LEU A 727 15.26 48.97 21.85
N TYR A 728 15.74 50.19 22.10
CA TYR A 728 16.09 50.67 23.43
C TYR A 728 15.21 51.86 23.80
N VAL A 729 14.37 51.75 24.83
CA VAL A 729 13.39 52.78 25.23
C VAL A 729 13.81 53.45 26.53
N ASP A 730 14.10 54.75 26.50
CA ASP A 730 14.52 55.59 27.65
C ASP A 730 13.34 56.38 28.24
N PHE A 731 12.30 56.63 27.46
CA PHE A 731 11.08 57.25 27.99
C PHE A 731 9.83 56.86 27.21
N VAL A 732 8.75 56.56 27.91
CA VAL A 732 7.40 56.57 27.33
C VAL A 732 6.41 57.25 28.27
N GLY A 733 5.56 58.11 27.70
CA GLY A 733 4.50 58.75 28.48
C GLY A 733 3.40 59.34 27.64
N VAL A 734 2.25 59.53 28.29
CA VAL A 734 1.08 60.24 27.78
C VAL A 734 0.88 61.49 28.62
N ARG A 735 0.51 62.62 28.02
CA ARG A 735 0.09 63.82 28.75
C ARG A 735 -1.14 64.44 28.10
N ILE A 736 -1.82 65.24 28.89
CA ILE A 736 -3.07 65.90 28.51
C ILE A 736 -2.73 67.27 27.91
N ILE A 737 -3.35 67.59 26.77
CA ILE A 737 -3.36 68.93 26.20
C ILE A 737 -4.53 69.69 26.82
N LEU A 738 -4.24 70.87 27.36
CA LEU A 738 -5.15 71.68 28.16
C LEU A 738 -5.21 73.10 27.61
N ASN A 739 -6.20 73.86 28.06
CA ASN A 739 -6.27 75.30 27.81
C ASN A 739 -6.64 76.04 29.09
N GLY A 740 -5.83 75.89 30.12
CA GLY A 740 -6.06 76.48 31.44
C GLY A 740 -5.25 77.75 31.68
N ILE A 741 -5.43 78.32 32.87
CA ILE A 741 -4.60 79.40 33.40
C ILE A 741 -3.79 78.92 34.61
N ARG A 742 -2.54 79.37 34.69
CA ARG A 742 -1.66 79.22 35.84
C ARG A 742 -1.45 80.58 36.47
N LEU A 743 -1.79 80.70 37.75
CA LEU A 743 -1.59 81.88 38.57
C LEU A 743 -0.54 81.59 39.63
N ASP A 744 0.60 82.27 39.57
CA ASP A 744 1.57 82.26 40.65
C ASP A 744 1.28 83.48 41.54
N MET A 745 0.97 83.25 42.80
CA MET A 745 0.52 84.26 43.76
C MET A 745 1.41 84.27 45.01
N LYS A 746 1.53 85.42 45.66
CA LYS A 746 2.22 85.56 46.95
C LYS A 746 1.32 86.25 47.97
N ASN A 747 1.15 85.62 49.13
CA ASN A 747 0.55 86.27 50.28
C ASN A 747 1.62 87.04 51.06
N SER A 748 1.57 88.37 51.00
CA SER A 748 2.46 89.27 51.74
C SER A 748 1.83 89.79 53.05
N GLY A 749 0.62 89.31 53.39
CA GLY A 749 -0.08 89.64 54.62
C GLY A 749 0.34 88.78 55.81
N ALA A 750 -0.16 89.14 56.99
CA ALA A 750 0.15 88.46 58.26
C ALA A 750 -0.77 87.27 58.59
N THR A 751 -1.81 87.03 57.79
CA THR A 751 -2.80 85.94 57.96
C THR A 751 -2.93 85.09 56.70
N THR A 752 -3.29 83.81 56.85
CA THR A 752 -3.62 82.95 55.70
C THR A 752 -4.76 83.58 54.92
N ALA A 753 -4.60 83.69 53.61
CA ALA A 753 -5.60 84.26 52.73
C ALA A 753 -6.31 83.14 51.99
N HIS A 754 -7.64 83.21 51.98
CA HIS A 754 -8.50 82.29 51.23
C HIS A 754 -9.01 82.99 49.97
N ILE A 755 -8.63 82.50 48.80
CA ILE A 755 -9.09 83.00 47.50
C ILE A 755 -10.41 82.34 47.16
N VAL A 756 -11.47 83.15 47.09
CA VAL A 756 -12.85 82.67 46.88
C VAL A 756 -13.37 82.92 45.47
N SER A 757 -12.76 83.84 44.71
CA SER A 757 -13.09 83.99 43.30
C SER A 757 -11.96 84.55 42.45
N ILE A 758 -11.96 84.14 41.18
CA ILE A 758 -11.11 84.63 40.10
C ILE A 758 -12.01 85.26 39.05
N TRP A 759 -11.67 86.44 38.57
CA TRP A 759 -12.36 87.11 37.48
C TRP A 759 -11.42 87.27 36.30
N ILE A 760 -11.93 86.96 35.11
CA ILE A 760 -11.24 87.20 33.85
C ILE A 760 -12.03 88.25 33.07
N ILE A 761 -11.38 89.36 32.77
CA ILE A 761 -12.03 90.58 32.27
C ILE A 761 -11.30 91.11 31.03
N ASN A 762 -12.00 91.21 29.91
CA ASN A 762 -11.58 91.99 28.74
C ASN A 762 -12.79 92.73 28.13
N ALA A 763 -12.63 93.34 26.96
CA ALA A 763 -13.70 94.11 26.30
C ALA A 763 -14.98 93.29 25.99
N THR A 764 -14.87 91.96 25.88
CA THR A 764 -15.96 91.05 25.46
C THR A 764 -16.24 89.90 26.44
N HIS A 765 -15.42 89.76 27.49
CA HIS A 765 -15.46 88.65 28.45
C HIS A 765 -15.41 89.21 29.86
N HIS A 766 -16.40 88.92 30.68
CA HIS A 766 -16.46 89.36 32.07
C HIS A 766 -17.02 88.23 32.93
N MET A 767 -16.15 87.26 33.24
CA MET A 767 -16.56 86.01 33.88
C MET A 767 -15.98 85.92 35.30
N ARG A 768 -16.84 85.52 36.25
CA ARG A 768 -16.48 85.16 37.62
C ARG A 768 -16.39 83.64 37.73
N TYR A 769 -15.29 83.16 38.28
CA TYR A 769 -15.05 81.77 38.61
C TYR A 769 -14.93 81.65 40.12
N ASP A 770 -15.65 80.73 40.74
CA ASP A 770 -15.44 80.41 42.14
C ASP A 770 -14.05 79.78 42.31
N ALA A 771 -13.38 80.11 43.41
CA ALA A 771 -12.09 79.55 43.78
C ALA A 771 -12.16 79.07 45.22
N ASP A 772 -11.32 78.10 45.53
CA ASP A 772 -11.12 77.58 46.88
C ASP A 772 -9.63 77.27 46.99
N PHE A 773 -8.87 78.27 47.45
CA PHE A 773 -7.41 78.18 47.50
C PHE A 773 -6.85 78.99 48.67
N PHE A 774 -6.11 78.32 49.55
CA PHE A 774 -5.51 78.93 50.72
C PHE A 774 -4.01 79.18 50.50
N ILE A 775 -3.55 80.36 50.90
CA ILE A 775 -2.12 80.73 50.84
C ILE A 775 -1.70 81.24 52.21
N ASN A 776 -0.72 80.58 52.84
CA ASN A 776 -0.27 80.95 54.18
C ASN A 776 0.53 82.27 54.18
N PRO A 777 0.69 82.95 55.34
CA PRO A 777 1.47 84.19 55.43
C PRO A 777 2.90 84.01 54.88
N GLY A 778 3.33 84.91 54.00
CA GLY A 778 4.67 84.90 53.40
C GLY A 778 4.89 83.89 52.27
N GLU A 779 3.94 82.96 52.06
CA GLU A 779 4.04 81.88 51.08
C GLU A 779 3.84 82.40 49.65
N SER A 780 4.57 81.79 48.70
CA SER A 780 4.27 81.89 47.27
C SER A 780 3.72 80.55 46.80
N ALA A 781 2.57 80.57 46.15
CA ALA A 781 1.84 79.37 45.76
C ALA A 781 1.35 79.47 44.31
N THR A 782 1.32 78.34 43.62
CA THR A 782 0.83 78.24 42.24
C THR A 782 -0.56 77.63 42.26
N TYR A 783 -1.53 78.30 41.65
CA TYR A 783 -2.88 77.82 41.46
C TYR A 783 -3.15 77.64 39.96
N ILE A 784 -3.38 76.39 39.54
CA ILE A 784 -3.70 76.07 38.15
C ILE A 784 -5.20 75.81 38.07
N ARG A 785 -5.85 76.53 37.17
CA ARG A 785 -7.28 76.39 36.88
C ARG A 785 -7.46 76.01 35.43
N ILE A 786 -7.78 74.75 35.22
CA ILE A 786 -7.95 74.13 33.90
C ILE A 786 -9.30 74.43 33.26
N ASP A 787 -10.29 74.78 34.09
CA ASP A 787 -11.64 75.20 33.72
C ASP A 787 -11.69 76.65 33.20
N ILE A 788 -10.63 77.42 33.43
CA ILE A 788 -10.52 78.81 33.01
C ILE A 788 -9.67 78.88 31.75
N ALA A 789 -10.32 79.01 30.59
CA ALA A 789 -9.65 79.28 29.31
C ALA A 789 -9.37 80.78 29.17
N PRO A 790 -8.09 81.23 29.18
CA PRO A 790 -7.81 82.64 29.03
C PRO A 790 -8.18 83.11 27.60
N PRO A 791 -8.86 84.27 27.46
CA PRO A 791 -9.17 84.86 26.16
C PRO A 791 -7.92 85.09 25.29
N ALA A 792 -8.11 85.24 23.99
CA ALA A 792 -7.07 85.74 23.10
C ALA A 792 -6.91 87.27 23.27
N GLY A 793 -5.68 87.77 23.24
CA GLY A 793 -5.36 89.20 23.43
C GLY A 793 -5.19 89.60 24.90
N ASP A 794 -5.23 90.91 25.16
CA ASP A 794 -5.05 91.46 26.51
C ASP A 794 -6.31 91.25 27.37
N PHE A 795 -6.11 90.81 28.61
CA PHE A 795 -7.17 90.65 29.61
C PHE A 795 -6.62 90.94 31.01
N ILE A 796 -7.51 91.32 31.91
CA ILE A 796 -7.23 91.58 33.32
C ILE A 796 -7.68 90.37 34.13
N ILE A 797 -6.85 89.96 35.08
CA ILE A 797 -7.19 88.92 36.05
C ILE A 797 -7.43 89.59 37.39
N LYS A 798 -8.56 89.32 38.04
CA LYS A 798 -8.77 89.75 39.43
C LYS A 798 -8.93 88.55 40.35
N VAL A 799 -8.18 88.50 41.43
CA VAL A 799 -8.39 87.53 42.52
C VAL A 799 -9.05 88.25 43.69
N VAL A 800 -10.07 87.63 44.26
CA VAL A 800 -10.82 88.15 45.41
C VAL A 800 -10.68 87.17 46.57
N THR A 801 -10.27 87.69 47.72
CA THR A 801 -10.16 86.92 48.95
C THR A 801 -11.48 86.89 49.73
N GLU A 802 -11.63 85.95 50.66
CA GLU A 802 -12.84 85.79 51.49
C GLU A 802 -13.19 87.06 52.27
N ARG A 803 -12.17 87.81 52.71
CA ARG A 803 -12.34 89.11 53.38
C ARG A 803 -12.62 90.29 52.42
N GLY A 804 -12.82 90.00 51.14
CA GLY A 804 -13.17 90.98 50.12
C GLY A 804 -11.99 91.76 49.53
N ASN A 805 -10.74 91.35 49.81
CA ASN A 805 -9.56 92.02 49.24
C ASN A 805 -9.39 91.62 47.78
N VAL A 806 -9.11 92.61 46.92
CA VAL A 806 -8.99 92.39 45.47
C VAL A 806 -7.57 92.72 45.02
N ASN A 807 -6.97 91.81 44.26
CA ASN A 807 -5.74 92.08 43.52
C ASN A 807 -5.97 91.87 42.03
N THR A 808 -5.38 92.76 41.22
CA THR A 808 -5.54 92.76 39.76
C THR A 808 -4.18 92.63 39.08
N PHE A 809 -4.08 91.77 38.06
CA PHE A 809 -2.90 91.57 37.21
C PHE A 809 -3.23 91.85 35.75
#